data_AF-A0A2A6CFZ4-F1
#
_entry.id   AF-A0A2A6CFZ4-F1
#
_cell.length_a   1.000
_cell.length_b   1.000
_cell.length_c   1.000
_cell.angle_alpha   90.00
_cell.angle_beta   90.00
_cell.angle_gamma   90.00
#
_symmetry.space_group_name_H-M   'P 1'
#
loop_
_entity.id
_entity.type
_entity.pdbx_description
1 polymer ?
#
loop_
_entity_poly.entity_id
_entity_poly.type
_entity_poly.pdbx_seq_one_letter_code
_entity_poly.pdbx_strand_id
1 'polypeptide(L)'
;MLPPNSTFKVIVVDNFPDGNSNCSGFPRFSRSMQCQYPGWCLEILGNILQQTKIPFELSFAMKGPKGVNWGTLAENGTYIDGNQADVESGRVDTVCAFYQMTPNRFNHFDFTIPVTEINFINLSHIKPMFAVREKPTDLFSLLERPFEPYSAIVWILFLIGFILHVLLRYYLRHYHKLKSRKSEDDAHHSYAQVINELVFSVFYAGFVLNTYPAFILSALLTKSDPFPFQSQSDVIRLISHGSYKLVVTSTSSWFVDNLKFSADPFFVELREALVKNPIVFASADEAVRLVQRGDHILQMVEDSSVVEKMAAICFVLLFSEGLPRKGAHFILPKNSQWIPFLNEQITLTNSFNEYTYRRYFEERNKYIPRQCEPSWFSLASGTSTNLDALNLQSLLGIFILGSFGLFIAAIPLFLYFSSLISPSFFSLPLFLLSFVFALLLAAFPLGSAEGKEGKTTWSVNNPFLMSVRTIIRGSTYWIKYENAKKANALTEKMYDQINSALDEANEHKDTTFTVLTGEGNYYSSGNDFSPAEWDTKKAASKDVEIGFSRWVRRLIDHEKILLGLVNGPAMGMSATTLGLFDFVVCSDKAFFYLPFPILGVGPEAGASVTLPAALGVSRANGLMLFGERLEAVDALKCGFVGKVFPHDEFEARSKEMVNGFEKLPRHSLLASKSLIRGPVWREKMRGIAESELDTLRKLFAKMLSTRGLSLLNLPDLSFNLTAAQSNPFHAQLNPTGIINLGTAENRVCQKEVSDKLEEFRLTPDGNRWLQRYAGIGGVKGTKECFIAHFNEPLSSPISSKHSILLHSLTAAYDVISHLVCDPNDFILTPSPFYARIRSDCGERSECRVKGVPLDMDNPRLDIAHFQNEFDRWNGDGGRIRAIIIMNPHNPLGNIYQKEELIELCEWAMKKDLFLIFDEILSEIIYSEEEKKSFHSILDLLDLLSKPELIVWMSSLSKDIGIPGVRTSLIVTHSQSLLRSLIRLEALADVPAPDQLIVQHLLKDKDWLSSIFSTTRIRLSAHSQFIVSSLESIDIQCVPPKAGITLMADFSKYLPSQSTEEEDALHLRLVKAGVILTKGGPTHAPSPGWYRIAFGVPKEELELGITRIYELLVPGRKVEGEFNSGPNR
;
A
#
# COMPACT_ATOMS: atom_id res chain seq x y z
N MET A 1 16.78 1.26 -35.62
CA MET A 1 16.93 -0.20 -35.54
C MET A 1 18.37 -0.55 -35.86
N LEU A 2 18.94 -1.53 -35.16
CA LEU A 2 20.32 -2.00 -35.35
C LEU A 2 20.42 -2.98 -36.52
N PRO A 3 21.63 -3.26 -37.06
CA PRO A 3 21.82 -4.32 -38.05
C PRO A 3 21.45 -5.69 -37.46
N PRO A 4 20.98 -6.67 -38.27
CA PRO A 4 20.33 -7.88 -37.73
C PRO A 4 21.20 -8.85 -36.89
N ASN A 5 22.49 -8.58 -36.71
CA ASN A 5 23.49 -9.52 -36.15
C ASN A 5 24.38 -8.90 -35.05
N SER A 6 23.91 -7.90 -34.29
CA SER A 6 24.66 -7.29 -33.19
C SER A 6 24.41 -8.02 -31.85
N THR A 7 25.48 -8.46 -31.18
CA THR A 7 25.44 -9.20 -29.90
C THR A 7 25.85 -8.29 -28.73
N PHE A 8 25.06 -8.24 -27.66
CA PHE A 8 25.31 -7.43 -26.46
C PHE A 8 26.17 -8.18 -25.43
N LYS A 9 27.24 -7.58 -24.93
CA LYS A 9 28.25 -8.30 -24.13
C LYS A 9 28.29 -7.79 -22.69
N VAL A 10 28.13 -8.71 -21.72
CA VAL A 10 27.92 -8.36 -20.30
C VAL A 10 28.88 -9.14 -19.42
N ILE A 11 29.56 -8.45 -18.49
CA ILE A 11 30.36 -9.08 -17.45
C ILE A 11 29.59 -9.16 -16.13
N VAL A 12 29.57 -10.35 -15.52
CA VAL A 12 29.11 -10.58 -14.14
C VAL A 12 30.32 -10.85 -13.24
N VAL A 13 30.32 -10.24 -12.06
CA VAL A 13 31.38 -10.35 -11.04
C VAL A 13 30.78 -10.90 -9.75
N ASP A 14 31.60 -11.62 -8.99
CA ASP A 14 31.16 -12.49 -7.90
C ASP A 14 30.85 -11.74 -6.58
N ASN A 15 30.18 -12.43 -5.64
CA ASN A 15 29.81 -12.00 -4.29
C ASN A 15 28.64 -10.98 -4.18
N PHE A 16 27.40 -11.46 -4.37
CA PHE A 16 26.17 -10.78 -3.93
C PHE A 16 25.77 -11.21 -2.51
N PRO A 17 25.34 -10.29 -1.62
CA PRO A 17 25.06 -10.61 -0.21
C PRO A 17 23.87 -11.57 0.02
N ASP A 18 23.03 -11.81 -1.00
CA ASP A 18 21.86 -12.70 -0.93
C ASP A 18 22.04 -14.01 -1.72
N GLY A 19 23.23 -14.26 -2.29
CA GLY A 19 23.54 -15.46 -3.08
C GLY A 19 24.01 -16.63 -2.21
N ASN A 20 23.43 -17.82 -2.41
CA ASN A 20 23.86 -19.03 -1.70
C ASN A 20 25.13 -19.62 -2.36
N SER A 21 26.25 -19.70 -1.63
CA SER A 21 27.53 -20.22 -2.12
C SER A 21 27.51 -21.70 -2.55
N ASN A 22 26.57 -22.50 -2.03
CA ASN A 22 26.38 -23.89 -2.42
C ASN A 22 25.52 -24.07 -3.71
N CYS A 23 25.24 -22.97 -4.42
CA CYS A 23 24.52 -22.96 -5.69
C CYS A 23 25.38 -23.54 -6.83
N SER A 24 25.21 -24.83 -7.14
CA SER A 24 25.93 -25.49 -8.24
C SER A 24 25.63 -24.84 -9.60
N GLY A 25 26.59 -24.09 -10.14
CA GLY A 25 26.45 -23.35 -11.40
C GLY A 25 25.75 -21.99 -11.25
N PHE A 26 26.15 -21.21 -10.24
CA PHE A 26 25.95 -19.77 -10.15
C PHE A 26 26.84 -19.01 -11.17
N PRO A 27 26.45 -17.81 -11.64
CA PRO A 27 25.17 -17.16 -11.46
C PRO A 27 24.08 -17.73 -12.35
N ARG A 28 22.85 -17.74 -11.82
CA ARG A 28 21.63 -18.08 -12.56
C ARG A 28 20.67 -16.93 -12.43
N PHE A 29 19.94 -16.61 -13.49
CA PHE A 29 18.88 -15.60 -13.48
C PHE A 29 17.55 -16.15 -12.92
N SER A 30 17.63 -17.15 -12.04
CA SER A 30 16.56 -18.13 -11.85
C SER A 30 16.66 -18.98 -10.59
N ARG A 31 15.59 -18.94 -9.78
CA ARG A 31 15.40 -19.83 -8.61
C ARG A 31 15.31 -21.32 -9.02
N SER A 32 15.90 -22.18 -8.20
CA SER A 32 15.82 -23.65 -8.31
C SER A 32 15.84 -24.32 -6.93
N MET A 33 15.54 -25.62 -6.86
CA MET A 33 15.41 -26.32 -5.56
C MET A 33 16.73 -26.41 -4.78
N GLN A 34 17.86 -26.55 -5.49
CA GLN A 34 19.23 -26.56 -4.95
C GLN A 34 19.84 -25.16 -4.79
N CYS A 35 19.25 -24.14 -5.40
CA CYS A 35 19.72 -22.76 -5.36
C CYS A 35 18.51 -21.83 -5.32
N GLN A 36 17.99 -21.65 -4.10
CA GLN A 36 16.69 -21.04 -3.88
C GLN A 36 16.67 -19.51 -3.98
N TYR A 37 17.84 -18.87 -3.97
CA TYR A 37 17.98 -17.41 -3.98
C TYR A 37 19.17 -17.03 -4.89
N PRO A 38 18.92 -16.58 -6.13
CA PRO A 38 19.97 -16.24 -7.10
C PRO A 38 20.58 -14.83 -6.92
N GLY A 39 20.11 -14.04 -5.96
CA GLY A 39 20.49 -12.64 -5.80
C GLY A 39 19.68 -11.70 -6.69
N TRP A 40 19.12 -10.66 -6.08
CA TRP A 40 18.08 -9.79 -6.67
C TRP A 40 18.54 -9.04 -7.94
N CYS A 41 19.80 -8.58 -8.03
CA CYS A 41 20.30 -7.89 -9.22
C CYS A 41 20.40 -8.77 -10.47
N LEU A 42 20.64 -10.06 -10.31
CA LEU A 42 20.72 -10.99 -11.44
C LEU A 42 19.32 -11.22 -12.01
N GLU A 43 18.29 -11.36 -11.18
CA GLU A 43 16.90 -11.45 -11.65
C GLU A 43 16.48 -10.22 -12.47
N ILE A 44 16.92 -9.01 -12.09
CA ILE A 44 16.66 -7.77 -12.86
C ILE A 44 17.36 -7.81 -14.23
N LEU A 45 18.67 -8.11 -14.26
CA LEU A 45 19.43 -8.18 -15.51
C LEU A 45 18.89 -9.29 -16.45
N GLY A 46 18.50 -10.43 -15.88
CA GLY A 46 17.88 -11.54 -16.60
C GLY A 46 16.56 -11.15 -17.26
N ASN A 47 15.73 -10.36 -16.57
CA ASN A 47 14.48 -9.82 -17.14
C ASN A 47 14.75 -8.87 -18.30
N ILE A 48 15.71 -7.94 -18.17
CA ILE A 48 16.07 -6.99 -19.25
C ILE A 48 16.60 -7.72 -20.48
N LEU A 49 17.46 -8.74 -20.32
CA LEU A 49 17.99 -9.52 -21.44
C LEU A 49 16.92 -10.39 -22.12
N GLN A 50 15.83 -10.74 -21.42
CA GLN A 50 14.74 -11.54 -21.97
C GLN A 50 13.67 -10.73 -22.69
N GLN A 51 13.30 -9.57 -22.14
CA GLN A 51 12.31 -8.67 -22.74
C GLN A 51 12.72 -8.22 -24.14
N THR A 52 14.03 -8.16 -24.37
CA THR A 52 14.61 -7.44 -25.49
C THR A 52 15.10 -8.37 -26.62
N LYS A 53 15.23 -9.68 -26.34
CA LYS A 53 15.63 -10.77 -27.27
C LYS A 53 16.91 -10.51 -28.08
N ILE A 54 17.71 -9.54 -27.68
CA ILE A 54 19.02 -9.27 -28.26
C ILE A 54 19.93 -10.45 -27.90
N PRO A 55 20.62 -11.07 -28.88
CA PRO A 55 21.60 -12.09 -28.56
C PRO A 55 22.66 -11.48 -27.66
N PHE A 56 22.96 -12.13 -26.54
CA PHE A 56 23.94 -11.62 -25.59
C PHE A 56 25.02 -12.66 -25.29
N GLU A 57 26.21 -12.18 -24.98
CA GLU A 57 27.35 -12.98 -24.54
C GLU A 57 27.64 -12.62 -23.09
N LEU A 58 27.51 -13.61 -22.20
CA LEU A 58 27.74 -13.43 -20.76
C LEU A 58 29.14 -13.92 -20.42
N SER A 59 29.99 -13.02 -19.94
CA SER A 59 31.35 -13.34 -19.50
C SER A 59 31.45 -13.28 -17.97
N PHE A 60 32.11 -14.28 -17.39
CA PHE A 60 32.30 -14.34 -15.95
C PHE A 60 33.69 -13.84 -15.57
N ALA A 61 33.74 -12.74 -14.84
CA ALA A 61 34.94 -12.32 -14.13
C ALA A 61 35.05 -13.11 -12.81
N MET A 62 35.18 -14.43 -12.90
CA MET A 62 35.51 -15.27 -11.74
C MET A 62 36.95 -15.00 -11.32
N LYS A 63 37.16 -14.23 -10.24
CA LYS A 63 38.33 -14.41 -9.34
C LYS A 63 38.25 -13.65 -8.02
N GLY A 64 37.81 -14.38 -7.00
CA GLY A 64 38.37 -14.28 -5.64
C GLY A 64 38.04 -13.02 -4.83
N PRO A 65 38.43 -12.99 -3.55
CA PRO A 65 37.79 -12.10 -2.57
C PRO A 65 38.26 -10.64 -2.60
N LYS A 66 38.89 -10.16 -3.69
CA LYS A 66 39.43 -8.78 -3.82
C LYS A 66 38.66 -7.91 -4.82
N GLY A 67 37.35 -8.15 -4.96
CA GLY A 67 36.43 -7.24 -5.64
C GLY A 67 36.65 -7.08 -7.15
N VAL A 68 35.96 -6.09 -7.72
CA VAL A 68 35.90 -5.85 -9.16
C VAL A 68 37.12 -5.06 -9.65
N ASN A 69 37.94 -5.62 -10.56
CA ASN A 69 39.00 -4.86 -11.22
C ASN A 69 38.44 -4.00 -12.37
N TRP A 70 38.26 -2.70 -12.11
CA TRP A 70 37.77 -1.75 -13.12
C TRP A 70 38.82 -1.33 -14.16
N GLY A 71 40.11 -1.63 -13.96
CA GLY A 71 41.17 -1.35 -14.93
C GLY A 71 42.03 -0.12 -14.64
N THR A 72 43.21 -0.08 -15.25
CA THR A 72 44.22 0.98 -15.07
C THR A 72 44.18 1.99 -16.22
N LEU A 73 44.16 3.29 -15.93
CA LEU A 73 44.19 4.37 -16.93
C LEU A 73 45.64 4.79 -17.24
N ALA A 74 46.06 4.80 -18.51
CA ALA A 74 47.38 5.32 -18.91
C ALA A 74 47.43 6.85 -19.02
N GLU A 75 48.65 7.41 -19.00
CA GLU A 75 48.91 8.84 -19.17
C GLU A 75 48.42 9.41 -20.52
N ASN A 76 48.24 8.57 -21.54
CA ASN A 76 47.65 8.94 -22.83
C ASN A 76 46.11 9.04 -22.80
N GLY A 77 45.47 8.73 -21.67
CA GLY A 77 44.02 8.81 -21.47
C GLY A 77 43.20 7.58 -21.88
N THR A 78 43.83 6.43 -22.18
CA THR A 78 43.14 5.16 -22.47
C THR A 78 43.34 4.13 -21.38
N TYR A 79 42.34 3.31 -21.06
CA TYR A 79 42.52 2.19 -20.12
C TYR A 79 43.34 1.06 -20.76
N ILE A 80 44.31 0.54 -20.00
CA ILE A 80 45.35 -0.40 -20.46
C ILE A 80 44.91 -1.86 -20.25
N ASP A 81 44.20 -2.11 -19.14
CA ASP A 81 43.73 -3.43 -18.69
C ASP A 81 42.42 -3.34 -17.89
N GLY A 82 41.87 -4.49 -17.50
CA GLY A 82 40.66 -4.59 -16.65
C GLY A 82 39.35 -4.17 -17.33
N ASN A 83 38.27 -4.14 -16.54
CA ASN A 83 36.91 -4.06 -17.10
C ASN A 83 36.65 -2.79 -17.93
N GLN A 84 37.31 -1.65 -17.67
CA GLN A 84 37.19 -0.46 -18.53
C GLN A 84 38.03 -0.54 -19.80
N ALA A 85 39.19 -1.22 -19.82
CA ALA A 85 39.92 -1.41 -21.07
C ALA A 85 39.17 -2.33 -22.04
N ASP A 86 38.45 -3.34 -21.53
CA ASP A 86 37.58 -4.18 -22.36
C ASP A 86 36.32 -3.44 -22.84
N VAL A 87 35.85 -2.40 -22.13
CA VAL A 87 34.78 -1.48 -22.57
C VAL A 87 35.29 -0.46 -23.59
N GLU A 88 36.46 0.17 -23.37
CA GLU A 88 37.06 1.13 -24.31
C GLU A 88 37.59 0.48 -25.59
N SER A 89 38.10 -0.75 -25.52
CA SER A 89 38.48 -1.54 -26.70
C SER A 89 37.29 -2.15 -27.45
N GLY A 90 36.05 -1.91 -26.99
CA GLY A 90 34.82 -2.34 -27.64
C GLY A 90 34.57 -3.85 -27.59
N ARG A 91 35.18 -4.55 -26.63
CA ARG A 91 35.00 -6.01 -26.45
C ARG A 91 33.80 -6.35 -25.58
N VAL A 92 33.35 -5.44 -24.72
CA VAL A 92 32.25 -5.62 -23.76
C VAL A 92 31.41 -4.33 -23.66
N ASP A 93 30.10 -4.44 -23.48
CA ASP A 93 29.19 -3.29 -23.45
C ASP A 93 28.89 -2.75 -22.04
N THR A 94 28.77 -3.58 -20.98
CA THR A 94 28.34 -3.10 -19.64
C THR A 94 28.68 -3.99 -18.41
N VAL A 95 28.48 -3.45 -17.19
CA VAL A 95 28.73 -4.03 -15.83
C VAL A 95 27.66 -3.51 -14.82
N CYS A 96 27.26 -4.25 -13.76
CA CYS A 96 26.09 -3.93 -12.89
C CYS A 96 26.14 -4.43 -11.40
N ALA A 97 25.66 -3.67 -10.37
CA ALA A 97 25.48 -4.10 -8.94
C ALA A 97 24.79 -3.10 -7.92
N PHE A 98 23.60 -3.39 -7.32
CA PHE A 98 22.85 -2.56 -6.32
C PHE A 98 22.74 -3.23 -4.89
N TYR A 99 22.17 -2.70 -3.77
CA TYR A 99 21.27 -1.52 -3.54
C TYR A 99 21.55 -0.62 -2.27
N GLN A 100 20.75 -0.65 -1.17
CA GLN A 100 20.82 0.30 -0.02
C GLN A 100 20.29 -0.20 1.36
N MET A 101 20.76 0.46 2.43
CA MET A 101 20.35 0.37 3.85
C MET A 101 19.27 1.41 4.21
N THR A 102 18.21 1.07 4.97
CA THR A 102 17.18 2.04 5.45
C THR A 102 16.98 2.05 6.98
N PRO A 103 16.57 3.20 7.59
CA PRO A 103 16.52 3.36 9.05
C PRO A 103 15.53 2.45 9.80
N ASN A 104 14.41 2.06 9.18
CA ASN A 104 13.31 1.36 9.86
C ASN A 104 13.71 0.00 10.50
N ARG A 105 14.85 -0.59 10.13
CA ARG A 105 15.26 -1.92 10.63
C ARG A 105 15.80 -1.92 12.06
N PHE A 106 16.38 -0.82 12.57
CA PHE A 106 16.90 -0.76 13.95
C PHE A 106 15.81 -0.67 15.03
N ASN A 107 14.59 -0.33 14.63
CA ASN A 107 13.44 -0.16 15.53
C ASN A 107 12.80 -1.50 15.93
N HIS A 108 13.25 -2.63 15.36
CA HIS A 108 12.60 -3.94 15.53
C HIS A 108 13.52 -5.05 16.04
N PHE A 109 14.84 -4.82 16.13
CA PHE A 109 15.82 -5.87 16.46
C PHE A 109 16.93 -5.34 17.40
N ASP A 110 17.40 -6.19 18.30
CA ASP A 110 18.69 -6.03 19.00
C ASP A 110 19.76 -6.87 18.30
N PHE A 111 20.83 -6.22 17.87
CA PHE A 111 21.98 -6.86 17.23
C PHE A 111 23.04 -7.14 18.30
N THR A 112 22.65 -7.90 19.33
CA THR A 112 23.25 -7.82 20.67
C THR A 112 24.67 -8.34 20.84
N ILE A 113 25.24 -9.09 19.91
CA ILE A 113 26.65 -9.53 19.97
C ILE A 113 27.28 -9.54 18.57
N PRO A 114 28.36 -8.78 18.30
CA PRO A 114 29.21 -8.95 17.13
C PRO A 114 30.19 -10.12 17.37
N VAL A 115 29.87 -11.30 16.86
CA VAL A 115 30.82 -12.42 16.79
C VAL A 115 31.68 -12.18 15.55
N THR A 116 32.90 -11.71 15.74
CA THR A 116 33.74 -11.30 14.61
C THR A 116 34.34 -12.52 13.89
N GLU A 117 33.95 -12.72 12.63
CA GLU A 117 34.64 -13.61 11.69
C GLU A 117 35.82 -12.86 11.06
N ILE A 118 37.00 -13.48 11.03
CA ILE A 118 38.15 -12.95 10.28
C ILE A 118 38.71 -14.04 9.37
N ASN A 119 38.52 -13.88 8.07
CA ASN A 119 39.08 -14.75 7.04
C ASN A 119 40.44 -14.21 6.58
N PHE A 120 41.51 -14.77 7.14
CA PHE A 120 42.86 -14.26 6.95
C PHE A 120 43.53 -14.64 5.61
N ILE A 121 42.92 -15.46 4.73
CA ILE A 121 43.44 -15.66 3.35
C ILE A 121 43.26 -14.36 2.55
N ASN A 122 42.12 -13.69 2.73
CA ASN A 122 41.82 -12.47 2.00
C ASN A 122 41.36 -11.35 2.92
N LEU A 123 42.38 -10.57 3.21
CA LEU A 123 42.50 -9.35 3.96
C LEU A 123 41.70 -8.15 3.41
N SER A 124 40.58 -8.40 2.72
CA SER A 124 39.56 -7.41 2.34
C SER A 124 38.37 -7.43 3.31
N HIS A 125 38.28 -8.45 4.18
CA HIS A 125 37.04 -8.84 4.82
C HIS A 125 37.22 -9.21 6.31
N ILE A 126 37.20 -8.20 7.17
CA ILE A 126 36.83 -8.37 8.59
C ILE A 126 35.31 -8.35 8.64
N LYS A 127 34.68 -9.46 9.06
CA LYS A 127 33.24 -9.72 8.85
C LYS A 127 32.53 -9.86 10.21
N PRO A 128 31.73 -8.87 10.65
CA PRO A 128 31.03 -8.94 11.92
C PRO A 128 29.73 -9.75 11.78
N MET A 129 29.65 -10.91 12.42
CA MET A 129 28.42 -11.72 12.49
C MET A 129 27.56 -11.23 13.65
N PHE A 130 26.24 -11.11 13.48
CA PHE A 130 25.34 -10.58 14.49
C PHE A 130 24.35 -11.63 15.00
N ALA A 131 24.32 -11.87 16.30
CA ALA A 131 23.17 -12.54 16.92
C ALA A 131 21.97 -11.58 16.93
N VAL A 132 20.87 -11.95 16.27
CA VAL A 132 19.66 -11.12 16.15
C VAL A 132 18.64 -11.59 17.19
N ARG A 133 18.38 -10.76 18.19
CA ARG A 133 17.33 -11.00 19.19
C ARG A 133 16.22 -9.97 19.03
N GLU A 134 14.98 -10.37 19.26
CA GLU A 134 13.92 -9.40 19.55
C GLU A 134 14.22 -8.74 20.91
N LYS A 135 14.20 -7.40 20.97
CA LYS A 135 14.63 -6.61 22.13
C LYS A 135 13.87 -6.99 23.41
N PRO A 136 14.55 -7.56 24.44
CA PRO A 136 13.94 -7.73 25.75
C PRO A 136 13.79 -6.37 26.42
N THR A 137 12.68 -6.18 27.13
CA THR A 137 12.48 -5.06 28.04
C THR A 137 12.89 -5.48 29.45
N ASP A 138 14.03 -5.01 29.92
CA ASP A 138 14.42 -5.11 31.32
C ASP A 138 14.72 -3.72 31.89
N LEU A 139 14.59 -3.58 33.22
CA LEU A 139 14.62 -2.27 33.87
C LEU A 139 16.03 -1.66 33.93
N PHE A 140 17.08 -2.48 33.86
CA PHE A 140 18.47 -2.03 34.01
C PHE A 140 19.03 -1.45 32.72
N SER A 141 18.77 -2.09 31.58
CA SER A 141 19.13 -1.58 30.25
C SER A 141 18.42 -0.25 29.90
N LEU A 142 17.31 0.06 30.56
CA LEU A 142 16.59 1.34 30.49
C LEU A 142 17.25 2.48 31.26
N LEU A 143 18.09 2.18 32.27
CA LEU A 143 18.78 3.17 33.10
C LEU A 143 20.20 3.48 32.63
N GLU A 144 20.87 2.56 31.93
CA GLU A 144 22.27 2.69 31.53
C GLU A 144 22.46 3.44 30.20
N ARG A 145 21.59 3.21 29.21
CA ARG A 145 21.67 3.79 27.85
C ARG A 145 21.87 5.31 27.76
N PRO A 146 21.33 6.17 28.64
CA PRO A 146 21.60 7.62 28.58
C PRO A 146 23.07 7.98 28.86
N PHE A 147 23.83 7.11 29.54
CA PHE A 147 25.15 7.41 30.11
C PHE A 147 26.32 6.85 29.30
N GLU A 148 26.04 5.92 28.38
CA GLU A 148 26.97 5.28 27.44
C GLU A 148 27.83 6.24 26.56
N PRO A 149 27.37 7.45 26.14
CA PRO A 149 28.15 8.31 25.22
C PRO A 149 29.42 8.96 25.78
N TYR A 150 29.65 8.92 27.09
CA TYR A 150 30.64 9.78 27.75
C TYR A 150 31.90 9.01 28.18
N SER A 151 33.07 9.54 27.82
CA SER A 151 34.34 8.87 28.12
C SER A 151 34.59 8.75 29.63
N ALA A 152 35.37 7.74 30.04
CA ALA A 152 35.75 7.53 31.43
C ALA A 152 36.43 8.77 32.06
N ILE A 153 37.03 9.67 31.26
CA ILE A 153 37.57 10.95 31.75
C ILE A 153 36.47 11.85 32.31
N VAL A 154 35.28 11.89 31.70
CA VAL A 154 34.13 12.66 32.21
C VAL A 154 33.69 12.10 33.56
N TRP A 155 33.61 10.78 33.70
CA TRP A 155 33.29 10.09 34.96
C TRP A 155 34.36 10.29 36.03
N ILE A 156 35.64 10.23 35.66
CA ILE A 156 36.77 10.51 36.55
C ILE A 156 36.75 11.98 36.99
N LEU A 157 36.41 12.93 36.12
CA LEU A 157 36.27 14.35 36.48
C LEU A 157 35.07 14.59 37.40
N PHE A 158 33.94 13.90 37.19
CA PHE A 158 32.81 13.89 38.14
C PHE A 158 33.22 13.35 39.51
N LEU A 159 33.92 12.21 39.54
CA LEU A 159 34.37 11.56 40.77
C LEU A 159 35.45 12.39 41.48
N ILE A 160 36.41 12.97 40.76
CA ILE A 160 37.41 13.91 41.30
C ILE A 160 36.73 15.17 41.83
N GLY A 161 35.76 15.75 41.11
CA GLY A 161 34.99 16.90 41.58
C GLY A 161 34.21 16.61 42.85
N PHE A 162 33.58 15.43 42.94
CA PHE A 162 32.88 14.97 44.14
C PHE A 162 33.84 14.70 45.31
N ILE A 163 34.96 14.02 45.07
CA ILE A 163 36.00 13.75 46.08
C ILE A 163 36.63 15.06 46.56
N LEU A 164 36.94 16.01 45.67
CA LEU A 164 37.43 17.35 46.02
C LEU A 164 36.40 18.10 46.87
N HIS A 165 35.11 18.03 46.54
CA HIS A 165 34.05 18.65 47.35
C HIS A 165 33.95 18.03 48.75
N VAL A 166 34.00 16.69 48.85
CA VAL A 166 33.99 15.97 50.13
C VAL A 166 35.24 16.27 50.96
N LEU A 167 36.43 16.27 50.34
CA LEU A 167 37.70 16.62 50.98
C LEU A 167 37.74 18.09 51.40
N LEU A 168 37.20 19.01 50.60
CA LEU A 168 37.11 20.43 50.93
C LEU A 168 36.13 20.65 52.08
N ARG A 169 34.96 19.98 52.10
CA ARG A 169 34.04 19.97 53.26
C ARG A 169 34.71 19.39 54.50
N TYR A 170 35.47 18.31 54.38
CA TYR A 170 36.20 17.71 55.50
C TYR A 170 37.30 18.64 56.02
N TYR A 171 38.11 19.22 55.13
CA TYR A 171 39.15 20.18 55.46
C TYR A 171 38.57 21.42 56.13
N LEU A 172 37.52 22.03 55.57
CA LEU A 172 36.85 23.19 56.16
C LEU A 172 36.26 22.87 57.54
N ARG A 173 35.61 21.71 57.73
CA ARG A 173 35.12 21.26 59.04
C ARG A 173 36.26 21.01 60.05
N HIS A 174 37.38 20.45 59.61
CA HIS A 174 38.52 20.13 60.48
C HIS A 174 39.33 21.38 60.84
N TYR A 175 39.54 22.28 59.87
CA TYR A 175 40.13 23.60 60.07
C TYR A 175 39.28 24.46 61.01
N HIS A 176 37.95 24.43 60.88
CA HIS A 176 37.06 25.06 61.88
C HIS A 176 37.23 24.46 63.27
N LYS A 177 37.31 23.13 63.41
CA LYS A 177 37.54 22.45 64.71
C LYS A 177 38.89 22.81 65.37
N LEU A 178 39.87 23.23 64.58
CA LEU A 178 41.17 23.71 65.05
C LEU A 178 41.16 25.21 65.38
N LYS A 179 40.41 26.03 64.61
CA LYS A 179 40.33 27.49 64.80
C LYS A 179 39.29 27.92 65.84
N SER A 180 38.27 27.10 66.12
CA SER A 180 37.23 27.34 67.15
C SER A 180 37.73 27.29 68.61
N ARG A 181 39.04 27.49 68.83
CA ARG A 181 39.63 27.81 70.13
C ARG A 181 40.00 29.29 70.30
N LYS A 182 39.91 30.14 69.26
CA LYS A 182 40.10 31.59 69.39
C LYS A 182 39.19 32.44 68.48
N SER A 183 38.44 33.32 69.15
CA SER A 183 37.77 34.58 68.71
C SER A 183 36.73 34.57 67.58
N GLU A 184 35.49 34.90 67.98
CA GLU A 184 34.55 35.87 67.37
C GLU A 184 34.80 36.30 65.92
N ASP A 185 34.51 35.43 64.95
CA ASP A 185 34.38 35.83 63.54
C ASP A 185 33.34 34.96 62.77
N ASP A 186 32.42 34.33 63.49
CA ASP A 186 31.50 33.31 62.95
C ASP A 186 30.56 33.82 61.84
N ALA A 187 30.27 35.12 61.80
CA ALA A 187 29.34 35.71 60.83
C ALA A 187 29.85 35.61 59.39
N HIS A 188 31.09 36.06 59.11
CA HIS A 188 31.65 36.00 57.74
C HIS A 188 31.94 34.56 57.28
N HIS A 189 32.20 33.64 58.21
CA HIS A 189 32.48 32.24 57.89
C HIS A 189 31.21 31.47 57.47
N SER A 190 30.04 31.80 58.04
CA SER A 190 28.73 31.33 57.55
C SER A 190 28.51 31.71 56.08
N TYR A 191 28.75 32.98 55.72
CA TYR A 191 28.60 33.45 54.33
C TYR A 191 29.55 32.76 53.36
N ALA A 192 30.83 32.55 53.71
CA ALA A 192 31.77 31.85 52.83
C ALA A 192 31.32 30.40 52.57
N GLN A 193 30.80 29.72 53.59
CA GLN A 193 30.30 28.35 53.45
C GLN A 193 29.01 28.29 52.62
N VAL A 194 28.07 29.21 52.86
CA VAL A 194 26.80 29.33 52.11
C VAL A 194 27.03 29.73 50.65
N ILE A 195 27.95 30.67 50.37
CA ILE A 195 28.31 31.05 49.00
C ILE A 195 28.94 29.87 48.27
N ASN A 196 29.77 29.05 48.93
CA ASN A 196 30.36 27.88 48.30
C ASN A 196 29.30 26.79 47.99
N GLU A 197 28.34 26.56 48.90
CA GLU A 197 27.20 25.66 48.66
C GLU A 197 26.27 26.19 47.56
N LEU A 198 26.02 27.50 47.51
CA LEU A 198 25.19 28.14 46.50
C LEU A 198 25.87 28.11 45.12
N VAL A 199 27.16 28.46 45.04
CA VAL A 199 27.95 28.38 43.81
C VAL A 199 28.02 26.95 43.32
N PHE A 200 28.29 25.96 44.19
CA PHE A 200 28.28 24.55 43.79
C PHE A 200 26.89 24.10 43.34
N SER A 201 25.81 24.51 44.02
CA SER A 201 24.44 24.17 43.63
C SER A 201 24.02 24.81 42.31
N VAL A 202 24.42 26.05 42.04
CA VAL A 202 24.17 26.75 40.77
C VAL A 202 25.04 26.19 39.64
N PHE A 203 26.30 25.83 39.91
CA PHE A 203 27.14 25.15 38.91
C PHE A 203 26.60 23.74 38.60
N TYR A 204 26.15 23.00 39.62
CA TYR A 204 25.60 21.65 39.44
C TYR A 204 24.24 21.70 38.75
N ALA A 205 23.33 22.60 39.15
CA ALA A 205 22.05 22.80 38.48
C ALA A 205 22.24 23.33 37.05
N GLY A 206 23.15 24.28 36.82
CA GLY A 206 23.48 24.79 35.49
C GLY A 206 24.15 23.74 34.61
N PHE A 207 25.05 22.91 35.16
CA PHE A 207 25.67 21.82 34.43
C PHE A 207 24.65 20.73 34.11
N VAL A 208 23.79 20.33 35.06
CA VAL A 208 22.70 19.38 34.80
C VAL A 208 21.70 19.95 33.79
N LEU A 209 21.27 21.21 33.90
CA LEU A 209 20.31 21.81 32.96
C LEU A 209 20.87 22.06 31.55
N ASN A 210 22.19 22.19 31.38
CA ASN A 210 22.82 22.32 30.05
C ASN A 210 23.31 20.97 29.51
N THR A 211 23.71 20.03 30.36
CA THR A 211 24.01 18.66 29.93
C THR A 211 22.75 17.84 29.72
N TYR A 212 21.60 18.12 30.36
CA TYR A 212 20.35 17.38 30.16
C TYR A 212 19.83 17.47 28.71
N PRO A 213 19.80 18.65 28.04
CA PRO A 213 19.61 18.73 26.60
C PRO A 213 20.70 17.99 25.83
N ALA A 214 21.97 18.00 26.26
CA ALA A 214 23.03 17.24 25.60
C ALA A 214 22.94 15.72 25.83
N PHE A 215 22.35 15.25 26.93
CA PHE A 215 22.06 13.86 27.26
C PHE A 215 20.88 13.37 26.42
N ILE A 216 19.82 14.18 26.32
CA ILE A 216 18.70 13.93 25.41
C ILE A 216 19.18 13.94 23.97
N LEU A 217 19.93 14.96 23.56
CA LEU A 217 20.43 15.07 22.18
C LEU A 217 21.48 14.00 21.88
N SER A 218 22.35 13.61 22.83
CA SER A 218 23.29 12.51 22.63
C SER A 218 22.56 11.18 22.59
N ALA A 219 21.61 10.89 23.47
CA ALA A 219 20.77 9.69 23.37
C ALA A 219 19.91 9.64 22.08
N LEU A 220 19.66 10.80 21.45
CA LEU A 220 19.02 10.93 20.14
C LEU A 220 20.01 10.95 18.96
N LEU A 221 21.32 11.10 19.18
CA LEU A 221 22.36 11.25 18.14
C LEU A 221 23.46 10.17 18.18
N THR A 222 23.63 9.40 19.26
CA THR A 222 24.61 8.32 19.30
C THR A 222 24.17 7.15 18.45
N LYS A 223 24.64 7.17 17.20
CA LYS A 223 25.23 5.96 16.63
C LYS A 223 26.51 5.64 17.41
N SER A 224 26.44 4.64 18.29
CA SER A 224 27.59 3.75 18.47
C SER A 224 27.78 3.00 17.15
N ASP A 225 28.95 3.15 16.52
CA ASP A 225 29.29 2.35 15.33
C ASP A 225 29.65 0.94 15.83
N PRO A 226 28.98 -0.13 15.39
CA PRO A 226 28.99 -1.43 16.09
C PRO A 226 30.26 -2.27 15.84
N PHE A 227 31.41 -1.63 15.57
CA PHE A 227 32.61 -2.27 15.05
C PHE A 227 33.87 -1.85 15.86
N PRO A 228 34.51 -2.75 16.63
CA PRO A 228 35.65 -2.40 17.47
C PRO A 228 37.00 -2.21 16.76
N PHE A 229 37.09 -2.44 15.44
CA PHE A 229 38.30 -2.25 14.63
C PHE A 229 37.97 -2.08 13.13
N GLN A 230 38.80 -1.35 12.39
CA GLN A 230 38.54 -0.99 10.98
C GLN A 230 39.62 -1.46 9.98
N SER A 231 40.78 -1.93 10.44
CA SER A 231 41.85 -2.44 9.58
C SER A 231 42.60 -3.63 10.21
N GLN A 232 43.40 -4.36 9.42
CA GLN A 232 44.28 -5.40 9.98
C GLN A 232 45.37 -4.85 10.88
N SER A 233 45.93 -3.68 10.55
CA SER A 233 46.91 -3.04 11.42
C SER A 233 46.27 -2.69 12.77
N ASP A 234 44.98 -2.33 12.82
CA ASP A 234 44.26 -2.16 14.10
C ASP A 234 44.07 -3.48 14.84
N VAL A 235 43.68 -4.56 14.14
CA VAL A 235 43.53 -5.90 14.75
C VAL A 235 44.86 -6.42 15.29
N ILE A 236 45.94 -6.37 14.49
CA ILE A 236 47.30 -6.72 14.90
C ILE A 236 47.74 -5.85 16.06
N ARG A 237 47.49 -4.53 16.04
CA ARG A 237 47.84 -3.62 17.14
C ARG A 237 47.08 -3.95 18.43
N LEU A 238 45.78 -4.22 18.35
CA LEU A 238 44.95 -4.57 19.51
C LEU A 238 45.33 -5.93 20.10
N ILE A 239 45.67 -6.92 19.25
CA ILE A 239 46.21 -8.22 19.69
C ILE A 239 47.61 -8.02 20.30
N SER A 240 48.51 -7.26 19.66
CA SER A 240 49.87 -6.96 20.15
C SER A 240 49.88 -6.21 21.49
N HIS A 241 48.90 -5.34 21.72
CA HIS A 241 48.68 -4.66 23.01
C HIS A 241 47.92 -5.49 24.05
N GLY A 242 47.49 -6.72 23.72
CA GLY A 242 46.78 -7.61 24.65
C GLY A 242 45.31 -7.28 24.90
N SER A 243 44.71 -6.36 24.15
CA SER A 243 43.32 -5.92 24.34
C SER A 243 42.27 -6.95 23.90
N TYR A 244 42.65 -7.86 22.99
CA TYR A 244 41.86 -9.02 22.57
C TYR A 244 42.76 -10.23 22.42
N LYS A 245 42.22 -11.43 22.62
CA LYS A 245 42.93 -12.70 22.39
C LYS A 245 42.39 -13.45 21.17
N LEU A 246 43.29 -13.97 20.34
CA LEU A 246 42.94 -14.79 19.18
C LEU A 246 42.74 -16.25 19.60
N VAL A 247 41.54 -16.78 19.34
CA VAL A 247 41.14 -18.17 19.61
C VAL A 247 41.06 -18.94 18.30
N VAL A 248 41.61 -20.17 18.29
CA VAL A 248 41.59 -21.08 17.13
C VAL A 248 41.12 -22.47 17.58
N THR A 249 40.22 -23.10 16.83
CA THR A 249 39.61 -24.40 17.21
C THR A 249 40.47 -25.63 16.87
N SER A 250 41.49 -25.48 16.03
CA SER A 250 42.39 -26.57 15.61
C SER A 250 43.84 -26.09 15.50
N THR A 251 44.77 -26.92 15.98
CA THR A 251 46.23 -26.69 15.89
C THR A 251 46.81 -27.03 14.51
N SER A 252 46.05 -27.73 13.67
CA SER A 252 46.41 -28.13 12.30
C SER A 252 45.36 -27.59 11.33
N SER A 253 45.44 -26.30 11.03
CA SER A 253 44.63 -25.63 10.01
C SER A 253 45.54 -24.87 9.04
N TRP A 254 45.06 -24.67 7.81
CA TRP A 254 45.78 -23.88 6.79
C TRP A 254 46.20 -22.50 7.33
N PHE A 255 45.40 -21.92 8.24
CA PHE A 255 45.68 -20.63 8.86
C PHE A 255 46.88 -20.70 9.78
N VAL A 256 46.96 -21.72 10.64
CA VAL A 256 48.10 -21.93 11.54
C VAL A 256 49.39 -22.22 10.75
N ASP A 257 49.30 -22.91 9.61
CA ASP A 257 50.46 -23.21 8.77
C ASP A 257 50.93 -21.98 7.97
N ASN A 258 50.01 -21.19 7.40
CA ASN A 258 50.38 -19.89 6.80
C ASN A 258 50.90 -18.91 7.86
N LEU A 259 50.33 -18.92 9.07
CA LEU A 259 50.85 -18.13 10.18
C LEU A 259 52.25 -18.55 10.59
N LYS A 260 52.68 -19.81 10.43
CA LYS A 260 54.07 -20.21 10.70
C LYS A 260 55.02 -19.89 9.55
N PHE A 261 54.62 -20.16 8.31
CA PHE A 261 55.55 -20.28 7.18
C PHE A 261 55.37 -19.26 6.07
N SER A 262 54.23 -18.55 6.00
CA SER A 262 54.01 -17.54 4.96
C SER A 262 54.92 -16.33 5.16
N ALA A 263 55.60 -15.93 4.09
CA ALA A 263 56.41 -14.71 4.04
C ALA A 263 55.57 -13.45 3.73
N ASP A 264 54.24 -13.56 3.67
CA ASP A 264 53.33 -12.43 3.47
C ASP A 264 53.45 -11.43 4.65
N PRO A 265 53.57 -10.11 4.39
CA PRO A 265 53.77 -9.09 5.43
C PRO A 265 52.75 -9.15 6.56
N PHE A 266 51.47 -9.43 6.27
CA PHE A 266 50.44 -9.51 7.30
C PHE A 266 50.69 -10.68 8.26
N PHE A 267 51.07 -11.85 7.75
CA PHE A 267 51.38 -13.01 8.59
C PHE A 267 52.72 -12.86 9.31
N VAL A 268 53.68 -12.10 8.76
CA VAL A 268 54.90 -11.68 9.46
C VAL A 268 54.57 -10.77 10.65
N GLU A 269 53.83 -9.67 10.42
CA GLU A 269 53.43 -8.73 11.48
C GLU A 269 52.52 -9.38 12.54
N LEU A 270 51.57 -10.22 12.12
CA LEU A 270 50.70 -10.97 13.04
C LEU A 270 51.51 -11.99 13.86
N ARG A 271 52.53 -12.66 13.30
CA ARG A 271 53.47 -13.47 14.10
C ARG A 271 54.15 -12.63 15.17
N GLU A 272 54.69 -11.46 14.82
CA GLU A 272 55.38 -10.59 15.78
C GLU A 272 54.45 -10.08 16.90
N ALA A 273 53.18 -9.81 16.59
CA ALA A 273 52.15 -9.52 17.59
C ALA A 273 51.83 -10.73 18.49
N LEU A 274 51.69 -11.92 17.91
CA LEU A 274 51.35 -13.15 18.64
C LEU A 274 52.52 -13.73 19.46
N VAL A 275 53.77 -13.33 19.17
CA VAL A 275 54.92 -13.56 20.07
C VAL A 275 54.73 -12.82 21.40
N LYS A 276 54.01 -11.68 21.41
CA LYS A 276 53.70 -10.90 22.62
C LYS A 276 52.37 -11.30 23.27
N ASN A 277 51.38 -11.73 22.48
CA ASN A 277 50.07 -12.19 22.95
C ASN A 277 49.67 -13.52 22.27
N PRO A 278 50.00 -14.69 22.87
CA PRO A 278 49.85 -15.98 22.22
C PRO A 278 48.42 -16.38 21.86
N ILE A 279 48.27 -17.18 20.79
CA ILE A 279 47.00 -17.83 20.41
C ILE A 279 46.52 -18.77 21.52
N VAL A 280 45.20 -18.77 21.74
CA VAL A 280 44.48 -19.72 22.59
C VAL A 280 43.87 -20.82 21.70
N PHE A 281 44.11 -22.09 22.03
CA PHE A 281 43.45 -23.22 21.37
C PHE A 281 42.33 -23.77 22.27
N ALA A 282 41.11 -23.93 21.72
CA ALA A 282 39.93 -24.35 22.48
C ALA A 282 38.98 -25.23 21.64
N SER A 283 38.18 -26.07 22.28
CA SER A 283 37.14 -26.85 21.59
C SER A 283 36.02 -25.95 21.03
N ALA A 284 35.25 -26.43 20.04
CA ALA A 284 34.13 -25.69 19.45
C ALA A 284 33.16 -25.10 20.50
N ASP A 285 32.75 -25.91 21.48
CA ASP A 285 31.80 -25.50 22.52
C ASP A 285 32.39 -24.50 23.53
N GLU A 286 33.71 -24.57 23.75
CA GLU A 286 34.42 -23.69 24.67
C GLU A 286 34.83 -22.37 24.01
N ALA A 287 35.20 -22.41 22.72
CA ALA A 287 35.44 -21.23 21.90
C ALA A 287 34.20 -20.33 21.80
N VAL A 288 33.02 -20.90 21.57
CA VAL A 288 31.75 -20.14 21.57
C VAL A 288 31.51 -19.46 22.93
N ARG A 289 31.76 -20.15 24.05
CA ARG A 289 31.63 -19.58 25.41
C ARG A 289 32.66 -18.50 25.73
N LEU A 290 33.88 -18.60 25.20
CA LEU A 290 34.93 -17.58 25.37
C LEU A 290 34.60 -16.30 24.60
N VAL A 291 34.10 -16.42 23.36
CA VAL A 291 33.72 -15.26 22.55
C VAL A 291 32.46 -14.56 23.11
N GLN A 292 31.53 -15.32 23.70
CA GLN A 292 30.36 -14.76 24.41
C GLN A 292 30.73 -13.86 25.62
N ARG A 293 31.99 -13.85 26.08
CA ARG A 293 32.47 -12.93 27.13
C ARG A 293 32.91 -11.56 26.60
N GLY A 294 33.09 -11.41 25.29
CA GLY A 294 33.38 -10.13 24.63
C GLY A 294 34.86 -9.74 24.49
N ASP A 295 35.80 -10.50 25.06
CA ASP A 295 37.24 -10.20 25.07
C ASP A 295 38.09 -11.12 24.16
N HIS A 296 37.46 -12.06 23.45
CA HIS A 296 38.10 -13.05 22.59
C HIS A 296 37.59 -12.97 21.13
N ILE A 297 38.50 -13.11 20.17
CA ILE A 297 38.23 -13.11 18.71
C ILE A 297 38.44 -14.53 18.18
N LEU A 298 37.49 -15.06 17.40
CA LEU A 298 37.54 -16.42 16.87
C LEU A 298 37.97 -16.45 15.39
N GLN A 299 38.98 -17.26 15.07
CA GLN A 299 39.27 -17.61 13.68
C GLN A 299 38.35 -18.77 13.25
N MET A 300 37.40 -18.49 12.36
CA MET A 300 36.63 -19.57 11.73
C MET A 300 37.47 -20.29 10.67
N VAL A 301 37.61 -21.60 10.85
CA VAL A 301 37.74 -22.57 9.75
C VAL A 301 36.32 -22.97 9.34
N GLU A 302 36.11 -23.51 8.14
CA GLU A 302 34.82 -23.94 7.58
C GLU A 302 34.22 -25.19 8.28
N ASP A 303 34.30 -25.23 9.61
CA ASP A 303 33.76 -26.31 10.44
C ASP A 303 32.28 -26.01 10.75
N SER A 304 31.41 -26.61 9.94
CA SER A 304 29.95 -26.54 10.06
C SER A 304 29.41 -26.74 11.49
N SER A 305 30.12 -27.48 12.34
CA SER A 305 29.67 -27.79 13.71
C SER A 305 29.60 -26.56 14.63
N VAL A 306 30.48 -25.56 14.46
CA VAL A 306 30.41 -24.30 15.22
C VAL A 306 29.22 -23.46 14.75
N VAL A 307 29.04 -23.40 13.43
CA VAL A 307 27.99 -22.62 12.76
C VAL A 307 26.60 -23.15 13.10
N GLU A 308 26.38 -24.48 13.02
CA GLU A 308 25.13 -25.12 13.42
C GLU A 308 24.81 -24.93 14.90
N LYS A 309 25.80 -25.08 15.79
CA LYS A 309 25.60 -24.90 17.24
C LYS A 309 25.30 -23.45 17.61
N MET A 310 25.87 -22.47 16.91
CA MET A 310 25.49 -21.06 17.06
C MET A 310 24.09 -20.78 16.52
N ALA A 311 23.70 -21.35 15.37
CA ALA A 311 22.35 -21.20 14.81
C ALA A 311 21.26 -21.83 15.70
N ALA A 312 21.59 -22.90 16.44
CA ALA A 312 20.67 -23.55 17.38
C ALA A 312 20.36 -22.73 18.64
N ILE A 313 21.24 -21.78 19.02
CA ILE A 313 21.09 -20.97 20.23
C ILE A 313 20.49 -19.60 19.87
N CYS A 314 19.17 -19.52 19.90
CA CYS A 314 18.36 -18.30 19.77
C CYS A 314 18.66 -17.39 18.57
N PHE A 315 18.12 -17.78 17.41
CA PHE A 315 17.89 -16.91 16.25
C PHE A 315 19.12 -16.09 15.76
N VAL A 316 20.28 -16.73 15.73
CA VAL A 316 21.43 -16.16 15.02
C VAL A 316 21.19 -16.19 13.51
N LEU A 317 21.10 -15.02 12.88
CA LEU A 317 21.17 -14.86 11.43
C LEU A 317 22.57 -14.41 11.05
N LEU A 318 23.25 -15.22 10.24
CA LEU A 318 24.65 -14.99 9.86
C LEU A 318 24.70 -14.08 8.63
N PHE A 319 25.41 -12.96 8.75
CA PHE A 319 25.66 -12.03 7.65
C PHE A 319 27.17 -11.87 7.49
N SER A 320 27.69 -12.14 6.29
CA SER A 320 29.13 -12.01 6.04
C SER A 320 29.54 -10.56 5.78
N GLU A 321 28.63 -9.67 5.40
CA GLU A 321 28.94 -8.25 5.20
C GLU A 321 27.88 -7.39 5.90
N GLY A 322 28.34 -6.40 6.68
CA GLY A 322 27.46 -5.37 7.22
C GLY A 322 26.74 -4.68 6.06
N LEU A 323 25.40 -4.62 6.12
CA LEU A 323 24.55 -4.26 4.98
C LEU A 323 25.04 -2.99 4.24
N PRO A 324 25.46 -3.08 2.95
CA PRO A 324 26.11 -1.98 2.25
C PRO A 324 25.27 -0.70 2.07
N ARG A 325 25.96 0.45 2.00
CA ARG A 325 25.35 1.80 1.92
C ARG A 325 25.41 2.47 0.52
N LYS A 326 25.78 1.77 -0.56
CA LYS A 326 25.90 2.35 -1.93
C LYS A 326 25.35 1.40 -3.00
N GLY A 327 24.86 1.98 -4.11
CA GLY A 327 24.24 1.28 -5.24
C GLY A 327 25.07 1.23 -6.54
N ALA A 328 24.44 0.79 -7.63
CA ALA A 328 25.09 0.51 -8.92
C ALA A 328 25.32 1.74 -9.80
N HIS A 329 26.13 1.51 -10.83
CA HIS A 329 26.17 2.32 -12.04
C HIS A 329 26.18 1.40 -13.27
N PHE A 330 25.44 1.78 -14.31
CA PHE A 330 25.65 1.25 -15.66
C PHE A 330 26.68 2.15 -16.35
N ILE A 331 27.70 1.55 -16.95
CA ILE A 331 28.69 2.27 -17.76
C ILE A 331 28.67 1.67 -19.17
N LEU A 332 28.77 2.55 -20.17
CA LEU A 332 28.56 2.29 -21.59
C LEU A 332 29.58 3.13 -22.38
N PRO A 333 30.11 2.66 -23.54
CA PRO A 333 31.01 3.44 -24.37
C PRO A 333 30.42 4.82 -24.73
N LYS A 334 31.27 5.85 -24.85
CA LYS A 334 30.86 7.27 -24.91
C LYS A 334 29.90 7.64 -26.06
N ASN A 335 29.82 6.80 -27.11
CA ASN A 335 28.90 6.91 -28.24
C ASN A 335 28.02 5.64 -28.41
N SER A 336 27.76 4.90 -27.33
CA SER A 336 27.02 3.63 -27.40
C SER A 336 25.56 3.82 -27.78
N GLN A 337 25.13 3.07 -28.79
CA GLN A 337 23.75 3.00 -29.26
C GLN A 337 22.78 2.31 -28.27
N TRP A 338 23.29 1.79 -27.15
CA TRP A 338 22.52 1.11 -26.09
C TRP A 338 22.03 2.03 -24.96
N ILE A 339 22.54 3.26 -24.84
CA ILE A 339 22.27 4.15 -23.68
C ILE A 339 20.78 4.53 -23.52
N PRO A 340 20.03 4.92 -24.56
CA PRO A 340 18.63 5.35 -24.39
C PRO A 340 17.71 4.22 -23.90
N PHE A 341 18.06 2.97 -24.22
CA PHE A 341 17.26 1.77 -24.00
C PHE A 341 17.33 1.25 -22.57
N LEU A 342 18.51 1.30 -21.94
CA LEU A 342 18.70 0.81 -20.57
C LEU A 342 18.02 1.70 -19.52
N ASN A 343 17.97 3.02 -19.76
CA ASN A 343 17.30 3.97 -18.86
C ASN A 343 15.77 3.78 -18.79
N GLU A 344 15.15 3.26 -19.84
CA GLU A 344 13.71 2.96 -19.87
C GLU A 344 13.36 1.75 -18.96
N GLN A 345 14.26 0.76 -18.89
CA GLN A 345 14.02 -0.51 -18.19
C GLN A 345 14.28 -0.45 -16.68
N ILE A 346 15.24 0.36 -16.23
CA ILE A 346 15.55 0.54 -14.80
C ILE A 346 14.34 1.12 -14.05
N THR A 347 13.64 2.07 -14.67
CA THR A 347 12.48 2.77 -14.07
C THR A 347 11.31 1.83 -13.74
N LEU A 348 11.15 0.72 -14.49
CA LEU A 348 10.11 -0.28 -14.26
C LEU A 348 10.37 -1.20 -13.05
N THR A 349 11.58 -1.17 -12.48
CA THR A 349 12.03 -2.18 -11.50
C THR A 349 11.59 -1.87 -10.05
N ASN A 350 11.24 -0.62 -9.72
CA ASN A 350 10.93 -0.23 -8.33
C ASN A 350 9.74 -1.00 -7.70
N SER A 351 8.76 -1.40 -8.50
CA SER A 351 7.57 -2.14 -8.05
C SER A 351 7.87 -3.56 -7.53
N PHE A 352 9.00 -4.15 -7.92
CA PHE A 352 9.44 -5.50 -7.49
C PHE A 352 9.88 -5.51 -6.01
N ASN A 353 10.33 -4.36 -5.51
CA ASN A 353 10.97 -4.22 -4.20
C ASN A 353 9.92 -4.28 -3.07
N GLU A 354 8.76 -3.66 -3.30
CA GLU A 354 7.66 -3.56 -2.32
C GLU A 354 6.93 -4.90 -2.14
N TYR A 355 6.73 -5.65 -3.23
CA TYR A 355 6.18 -7.00 -3.22
C TYR A 355 7.02 -7.99 -2.40
N THR A 356 8.35 -7.87 -2.48
CA THR A 356 9.29 -8.76 -1.79
C THR A 356 9.28 -8.56 -0.27
N TYR A 357 9.05 -7.34 0.22
CA TYR A 357 8.98 -7.03 1.66
C TYR A 357 7.83 -7.75 2.37
N ARG A 358 6.60 -7.67 1.83
CA ARG A 358 5.41 -8.27 2.46
C ARG A 358 5.53 -9.80 2.57
N ARG A 359 6.11 -10.43 1.54
CA ARG A 359 6.21 -11.89 1.38
C ARG A 359 7.05 -12.60 2.44
N TYR A 360 8.09 -11.97 2.99
CA TYR A 360 9.01 -12.63 3.94
C TYR A 360 8.76 -12.27 5.42
N PHE A 361 7.95 -11.25 5.71
CA PHE A 361 7.86 -10.69 7.08
C PHE A 361 6.44 -10.54 7.64
N GLU A 362 5.37 -10.56 6.84
CA GLU A 362 3.99 -10.37 7.35
C GLU A 362 3.10 -11.63 7.28
N GLU A 363 3.22 -12.47 6.26
CA GLU A 363 2.25 -13.56 6.03
C GLU A 363 2.69 -14.94 6.57
N ARG A 364 2.18 -15.25 7.77
CA ARG A 364 1.98 -16.61 8.33
C ARG A 364 3.19 -17.57 8.32
N ASN A 365 4.12 -17.38 9.24
CA ASN A 365 4.61 -18.47 10.11
C ASN A 365 5.43 -17.95 11.31
N LYS A 366 4.85 -18.00 12.51
CA LYS A 366 5.60 -17.80 13.77
C LYS A 366 6.41 -19.06 14.09
N TYR A 367 7.59 -19.22 13.51
CA TYR A 367 8.61 -20.06 14.12
C TYR A 367 9.18 -19.33 15.33
N ILE A 368 8.91 -19.84 16.54
CA ILE A 368 9.63 -19.48 17.76
C ILE A 368 10.22 -20.79 18.31
N PRO A 369 11.53 -21.04 18.17
CA PRO A 369 12.17 -22.24 18.70
C PRO A 369 12.02 -22.34 20.22
N ARG A 370 11.51 -23.48 20.70
CA ARG A 370 11.15 -23.73 22.11
C ARG A 370 12.29 -23.62 23.14
N GLN A 371 13.55 -23.53 22.73
CA GLN A 371 14.69 -23.45 23.65
C GLN A 371 15.10 -22.04 24.05
N CYS A 372 14.48 -21.00 23.48
CA CYS A 372 14.61 -19.63 23.98
C CYS A 372 13.64 -19.34 25.13
N GLU A 373 13.62 -20.21 26.15
CA GLU A 373 12.91 -19.86 27.38
C GLU A 373 13.62 -18.68 28.06
N PRO A 374 12.87 -17.67 28.55
CA PRO A 374 13.43 -16.56 29.33
C PRO A 374 13.80 -16.98 30.76
N SER A 375 14.09 -18.27 31.01
CA SER A 375 14.37 -18.84 32.33
C SER A 375 15.68 -18.36 32.95
N TRP A 376 16.55 -17.67 32.19
CA TRP A 376 17.69 -16.92 32.74
C TRP A 376 17.38 -15.44 33.04
N PHE A 377 16.22 -14.92 32.64
CA PHE A 377 15.72 -13.60 33.02
C PHE A 377 14.57 -13.65 34.05
N SER A 378 14.21 -14.83 34.56
CA SER A 378 13.36 -14.98 35.75
C SER A 378 14.06 -14.63 37.08
N LEU A 379 15.26 -14.03 37.03
CA LEU A 379 15.90 -13.36 38.18
C LEU A 379 15.57 -11.85 38.26
N ALA A 380 14.75 -11.31 37.36
CA ALA A 380 14.23 -9.94 37.42
C ALA A 380 12.77 -9.85 36.93
N SER A 381 11.86 -10.57 37.58
CA SER A 381 10.42 -10.59 37.23
C SER A 381 9.68 -9.29 37.59
N GLY A 382 8.94 -8.66 36.65
CA GLY A 382 8.14 -7.46 36.99
C GLY A 382 7.33 -6.70 35.92
N THR A 383 6.47 -7.37 35.13
CA THR A 383 5.27 -6.81 34.43
C THR A 383 5.36 -5.70 33.33
N SER A 384 4.60 -5.97 32.25
CA SER A 384 3.93 -5.06 31.26
C SER A 384 4.72 -4.20 30.24
N THR A 385 4.74 -4.69 28.99
CA THR A 385 4.38 -4.01 27.71
C THR A 385 4.95 -2.63 27.31
N ASN A 386 5.39 -2.58 26.04
CA ASN A 386 5.63 -1.44 25.13
C ASN A 386 7.04 -0.79 25.13
N LEU A 387 7.76 -1.03 24.03
CA LEU A 387 8.73 -0.12 23.39
C LEU A 387 8.16 0.23 21.99
N ASP A 388 8.37 1.40 21.40
CA ASP A 388 9.43 2.38 21.65
C ASP A 388 8.94 3.85 21.64
N ALA A 389 9.86 4.78 21.93
CA ALA A 389 9.69 6.24 22.05
C ALA A 389 8.98 6.73 23.32
N LEU A 390 9.75 6.79 24.42
CA LEU A 390 9.35 7.35 25.73
C LEU A 390 7.99 6.83 26.22
N ASN A 391 7.95 5.53 26.51
CA ASN A 391 6.82 4.98 27.25
C ASN A 391 6.64 5.70 28.60
N LEU A 392 5.45 5.62 29.19
CA LEU A 392 5.12 6.38 30.41
C LEU A 392 6.09 6.08 31.56
N GLN A 393 6.66 4.87 31.62
CA GLN A 393 7.64 4.46 32.62
C GLN A 393 9.01 5.11 32.40
N SER A 394 9.48 5.26 31.16
CA SER A 394 10.70 6.03 30.84
C SER A 394 10.53 7.52 31.17
N LEU A 395 9.36 8.10 30.85
CA LEU A 395 9.03 9.48 31.23
C LEU A 395 8.99 9.65 32.75
N LEU A 396 8.38 8.70 33.47
CA LEU A 396 8.39 8.66 34.93
C LEU A 396 9.80 8.50 35.50
N GLY A 397 10.65 7.65 34.93
CA GLY A 397 12.04 7.46 35.36
C GLY A 397 12.87 8.74 35.22
N ILE A 398 12.73 9.45 34.09
CA ILE A 398 13.34 10.77 33.86
C ILE A 398 12.79 11.81 34.84
N PHE A 399 11.47 11.83 35.09
CA PHE A 399 10.86 12.73 36.07
C PHE A 399 11.32 12.42 37.49
N ILE A 400 11.47 11.14 37.87
CA ILE A 400 11.93 10.70 39.18
C ILE A 400 13.39 11.11 39.38
N LEU A 401 14.29 10.85 38.41
CA LEU A 401 15.70 11.26 38.50
C LEU A 401 15.86 12.78 38.54
N GLY A 402 15.14 13.52 37.70
CA GLY A 402 15.11 14.99 37.73
C GLY A 402 14.57 15.54 39.05
N SER A 403 13.50 14.94 39.58
CA SER A 403 12.91 15.32 40.87
C SER A 403 13.83 14.96 42.05
N PHE A 404 14.57 13.85 41.99
CA PHE A 404 15.52 13.45 43.03
C PHE A 404 16.75 14.36 43.02
N GLY A 405 17.24 14.76 41.84
CA GLY A 405 18.29 15.77 41.70
C GLY A 405 17.86 17.13 42.24
N LEU A 406 16.65 17.59 41.91
CA LEU A 406 16.05 18.82 42.46
C LEU A 406 15.82 18.71 43.98
N PHE A 407 15.40 17.56 44.50
CA PHE A 407 15.22 17.31 45.93
C PHE A 407 16.55 17.37 46.69
N ILE A 408 17.61 16.72 46.19
CA ILE A 408 18.96 16.80 46.76
C ILE A 408 19.52 18.23 46.69
N ALA A 409 19.26 18.98 45.62
CA ALA A 409 19.65 20.39 45.51
C ALA A 409 18.82 21.31 46.43
N ALA A 410 17.56 20.95 46.72
CA ALA A 410 16.68 21.71 47.62
C ALA A 410 16.99 21.48 49.10
N ILE A 411 17.54 20.32 49.50
CA ILE A 411 17.87 20.03 50.91
C ILE A 411 18.85 21.04 51.53
N PRO A 412 20.00 21.41 50.90
CA PRO A 412 20.89 22.46 51.40
C PRO A 412 20.19 23.82 51.51
N LEU A 413 19.35 24.18 50.54
CA LEU A 413 18.56 25.42 50.55
C LEU A 413 17.57 25.43 51.71
N PHE A 414 16.86 24.32 51.93
CA PHE A 414 15.89 24.15 53.00
C PHE A 414 16.56 24.19 54.38
N LEU A 415 17.72 23.54 54.52
CA LEU A 415 18.51 23.60 55.75
C LEU A 415 19.00 25.03 56.04
N TYR A 416 19.41 25.79 55.01
CA TYR A 416 19.77 27.20 55.13
C TYR A 416 18.60 28.09 55.55
N PHE A 417 17.38 27.90 55.01
CA PHE A 417 16.21 28.64 55.47
C PHE A 417 15.70 28.18 56.85
N SER A 418 15.90 26.92 57.22
CA SER A 418 15.49 26.38 58.54
C SER A 418 16.31 26.93 59.71
N SER A 419 17.53 27.43 59.48
CA SER A 419 18.33 28.12 60.50
C SER A 419 17.99 29.61 60.63
N LEU A 420 17.12 30.15 59.76
CA LEU A 420 16.72 31.56 59.72
C LEU A 420 15.30 31.83 60.25
N ILE A 421 14.43 30.81 60.43
CA ILE A 421 13.00 30.99 60.73
C ILE A 421 12.53 29.99 61.81
N SER A 422 11.63 30.44 62.70
CA SER A 422 11.23 29.69 63.91
C SER A 422 10.28 28.49 63.64
N PRO A 423 10.13 27.54 64.59
CA PRO A 423 9.55 26.21 64.33
C PRO A 423 8.04 26.13 64.05
N SER A 424 7.33 27.24 63.90
CA SER A 424 5.87 27.26 63.72
C SER A 424 5.38 27.22 62.27
N PHE A 425 6.27 27.17 61.28
CA PHE A 425 5.93 27.18 59.83
C PHE A 425 6.15 25.84 59.09
N PHE A 426 6.33 24.72 59.81
CA PHE A 426 6.70 23.42 59.21
C PHE A 426 5.58 22.64 58.50
N SER A 427 4.34 23.13 58.43
CA SER A 427 3.20 22.37 57.90
C SER A 427 3.15 22.28 56.37
N LEU A 428 3.55 23.34 55.65
CA LEU A 428 3.39 23.41 54.18
C LEU A 428 4.30 22.45 53.37
N PRO A 429 5.58 22.22 53.73
CA PRO A 429 6.44 21.28 53.00
C PRO A 429 6.04 19.82 53.21
N LEU A 430 5.59 19.46 54.42
CA LEU A 430 5.03 18.14 54.73
C LEU A 430 3.70 17.89 53.99
N PHE A 431 2.87 18.93 53.85
CA PHE A 431 1.66 18.89 53.04
C PHE A 431 1.96 18.64 51.56
N LEU A 432 2.97 19.32 50.99
CA LEU A 432 3.42 19.08 49.62
C LEU A 432 4.00 17.66 49.42
N LEU A 433 4.78 17.15 50.39
CA LEU A 433 5.24 15.75 50.37
C LEU A 433 4.07 14.76 50.36
N SER A 434 3.05 15.02 51.21
CA SER A 434 1.86 14.19 51.31
C SER A 434 1.00 14.25 50.05
N PHE A 435 0.93 15.41 49.40
CA PHE A 435 0.15 15.62 48.18
C PHE A 435 0.74 14.85 46.98
N VAL A 436 2.07 14.83 46.84
CA VAL A 436 2.76 14.02 45.82
C VAL A 436 2.60 12.52 46.10
N PHE A 437 2.65 12.10 47.37
CA PHE A 437 2.45 10.70 47.75
C PHE A 437 0.98 10.23 47.55
N ALA A 438 0.01 11.11 47.77
CA ALA A 438 -1.41 10.85 47.51
C ALA A 438 -1.72 10.72 46.00
N LEU A 439 -1.10 11.53 45.16
CA LEU A 439 -1.20 11.42 43.70
C LEU A 439 -0.67 10.08 43.16
N LEU A 440 0.33 9.49 43.81
CA LEU A 440 0.86 8.16 43.47
C LEU A 440 -0.09 7.01 43.87
N LEU A 441 -0.85 7.18 44.96
CA LEU A 441 -1.83 6.17 45.41
C LEU A 441 -3.14 6.21 44.59
N ALA A 442 -3.52 7.37 44.05
CA ALA A 442 -4.73 7.54 43.24
C ALA A 442 -4.68 6.84 41.86
N ALA A 443 -3.53 6.26 41.48
CA ALA A 443 -3.32 5.61 40.19
C ALA A 443 -3.74 4.11 40.15
N PHE A 444 -4.23 3.53 41.25
CA PHE A 444 -4.74 2.16 41.30
C PHE A 444 -6.28 2.12 41.33
N PRO A 445 -6.95 1.34 40.45
CA PRO A 445 -8.40 1.23 40.43
C PRO A 445 -8.90 0.24 41.49
N LEU A 446 -9.49 0.76 42.57
CA LEU A 446 -10.43 0.02 43.42
C LEU A 446 -11.82 0.61 43.23
N GLY A 447 -12.81 -0.26 43.04
CA GLY A 447 -14.13 0.14 42.56
C GLY A 447 -15.15 0.52 43.64
N SER A 448 -16.38 0.67 43.17
CA SER A 448 -17.66 0.87 43.88
C SER A 448 -18.10 2.31 44.24
N ALA A 449 -19.25 2.65 43.62
CA ALA A 449 -20.46 3.23 44.22
C ALA A 449 -20.60 4.74 44.51
N GLU A 450 -21.68 5.29 43.90
CA GLU A 450 -22.59 6.36 44.35
C GLU A 450 -22.13 7.84 44.45
N GLY A 451 -22.95 8.78 43.93
CA GLY A 451 -22.69 10.22 44.18
C GLY A 451 -23.34 11.35 43.36
N LYS A 452 -24.55 11.21 42.79
CA LYS A 452 -25.48 12.30 42.35
C LYS A 452 -25.01 13.47 41.42
N GLU A 453 -25.64 13.47 40.24
CA GLU A 453 -26.22 14.61 39.48
C GLU A 453 -25.40 15.87 39.10
N GLY A 454 -25.14 16.00 37.80
CA GLY A 454 -24.88 17.26 37.09
C GLY A 454 -24.81 17.00 35.58
N LYS A 455 -25.85 17.38 34.81
CA LYS A 455 -25.99 16.93 33.40
C LYS A 455 -25.06 17.67 32.43
N THR A 456 -23.93 17.05 32.09
CA THR A 456 -23.23 17.23 30.81
C THR A 456 -23.45 16.00 29.93
N THR A 457 -24.14 16.16 28.81
CA THR A 457 -24.37 15.07 27.84
C THR A 457 -23.15 14.86 26.97
N TRP A 458 -22.36 13.83 27.28
CA TRP A 458 -21.30 13.34 26.41
C TRP A 458 -21.88 12.37 25.37
N SER A 459 -21.74 12.67 24.08
CA SER A 459 -21.76 11.62 23.05
C SER A 459 -20.35 11.02 22.99
N VAL A 460 -20.22 9.77 23.44
CA VAL A 460 -18.91 9.08 23.45
C VAL A 460 -18.66 8.46 22.09
N ASN A 461 -18.06 9.23 21.18
CA ASN A 461 -17.39 8.72 19.99
C ASN A 461 -15.87 8.61 20.23
N ASN A 462 -15.28 7.55 19.69
CA ASN A 462 -13.98 7.01 20.11
C ASN A 462 -12.79 7.98 19.85
N PRO A 463 -12.02 8.41 20.89
CA PRO A 463 -11.13 9.58 20.79
C PRO A 463 -9.78 9.36 20.06
N PHE A 464 -9.48 8.17 19.55
CA PHE A 464 -8.15 7.85 18.99
C PHE A 464 -7.94 8.11 17.49
N LEU A 465 -8.90 8.72 16.77
CA LEU A 465 -8.89 8.78 15.29
C LEU A 465 -9.31 10.11 14.64
N MET A 466 -9.27 11.23 15.35
CA MET A 466 -9.70 12.54 14.83
C MET A 466 -8.54 13.52 14.60
N SER A 467 -8.47 14.07 13.37
CA SER A 467 -7.57 15.16 12.96
C SER A 467 -8.30 16.50 12.83
N VAL A 468 -9.60 16.53 13.11
CA VAL A 468 -10.44 17.71 13.32
C VAL A 468 -11.14 17.53 14.65
N ARG A 469 -10.99 18.48 15.57
CA ARG A 469 -11.67 18.47 16.88
C ARG A 469 -12.80 19.48 16.90
N THR A 470 -13.96 19.08 17.42
CA THR A 470 -15.09 19.97 17.64
C THR A 470 -15.32 20.20 19.14
N ILE A 471 -15.69 21.43 19.52
CA ILE A 471 -16.00 21.79 20.92
C ILE A 471 -17.08 22.87 20.94
N ILE A 472 -18.16 22.67 21.70
CA ILE A 472 -19.14 23.73 21.98
C ILE A 472 -18.74 24.46 23.26
N ARG A 473 -18.70 25.80 23.21
CA ARG A 473 -18.44 26.68 24.37
C ARG A 473 -19.38 27.87 24.30
N GLY A 474 -20.20 28.07 25.33
CA GLY A 474 -21.21 29.12 25.33
C GLY A 474 -22.19 28.93 24.18
N SER A 475 -22.31 29.95 23.33
CA SER A 475 -23.08 29.95 22.09
C SER A 475 -22.23 29.71 20.83
N THR A 476 -20.99 29.24 20.97
CA THR A 476 -20.04 29.09 19.87
C THR A 476 -19.68 27.62 19.65
N TYR A 477 -19.82 27.16 18.41
CA TYR A 477 -19.31 25.86 17.95
C TYR A 477 -17.89 26.06 17.37
N TRP A 478 -16.88 25.41 17.95
CA TRP A 478 -15.49 25.50 17.52
C TRP A 478 -15.10 24.27 16.70
N ILE A 479 -14.45 24.49 15.55
CA ILE A 479 -13.85 23.49 14.67
C ILE A 479 -12.35 23.78 14.60
N LYS A 480 -11.52 22.86 15.11
CA LYS A 480 -10.05 23.00 15.15
C LYS A 480 -9.38 21.93 14.31
N TYR A 481 -8.49 22.33 13.40
CA TYR A 481 -7.64 21.38 12.66
C TYR A 481 -6.47 20.95 13.56
N GLU A 482 -6.31 19.64 13.80
CA GLU A 482 -5.33 19.07 14.74
C GLU A 482 -4.30 18.19 14.02
N ASN A 483 -3.65 18.76 13.00
CA ASN A 483 -2.59 18.11 12.22
C ASN A 483 -1.32 19.00 12.15
N ALA A 484 -0.95 19.60 13.29
CA ALA A 484 0.13 20.59 13.37
C ALA A 484 1.49 20.06 12.88
N LYS A 485 1.74 18.74 13.02
CA LYS A 485 2.95 18.06 12.49
C LYS A 485 3.10 18.16 10.97
N LYS A 486 1.99 18.34 10.24
CA LYS A 486 1.94 18.58 8.80
C LYS A 486 1.33 19.96 8.48
N ALA A 487 1.58 20.99 9.29
CA ALA A 487 1.08 22.35 9.07
C ALA A 487 -0.46 22.44 8.86
N ASN A 488 -1.23 21.54 9.50
CA ASN A 488 -2.68 21.40 9.33
C ASN A 488 -3.11 21.13 7.87
N ALA A 489 -2.34 20.35 7.13
CA ALA A 489 -2.71 19.88 5.81
C ALA A 489 -3.98 19.02 5.85
N LEU A 490 -4.89 19.30 4.91
CA LEU A 490 -6.21 18.68 4.78
C LEU A 490 -6.14 17.38 3.99
N THR A 491 -6.67 16.31 4.58
CA THR A 491 -6.88 15.02 3.93
C THR A 491 -8.35 14.83 3.57
N GLU A 492 -8.68 13.85 2.72
CA GLU A 492 -10.06 13.46 2.39
C GLU A 492 -10.93 13.25 3.66
N LYS A 493 -10.42 12.50 4.63
CA LYS A 493 -11.07 12.29 5.94
C LYS A 493 -11.32 13.60 6.70
N MET A 494 -10.43 14.58 6.58
CA MET A 494 -10.63 15.90 7.19
C MET A 494 -11.73 16.68 6.49
N TYR A 495 -11.88 16.57 5.17
CA TYR A 495 -13.03 17.18 4.47
C TYR A 495 -14.36 16.63 4.99
N ASP A 496 -14.50 15.30 5.14
CA ASP A 496 -15.72 14.72 5.71
C ASP A 496 -15.98 15.15 7.16
N GLN A 497 -14.93 15.24 7.98
CA GLN A 497 -15.04 15.73 9.36
C GLN A 497 -15.44 17.21 9.43
N ILE A 498 -14.88 18.07 8.58
CA ILE A 498 -15.24 19.50 8.50
C ILE A 498 -16.67 19.67 7.97
N ASN A 499 -17.05 18.93 6.93
CA ASN A 499 -18.41 18.94 6.37
C ASN A 499 -19.44 18.56 7.44
N SER A 500 -19.20 17.46 8.15
CA SER A 500 -20.08 16.99 9.23
C SER A 500 -20.17 17.99 10.39
N ALA A 501 -19.05 18.60 10.78
CA ALA A 501 -19.01 19.60 11.85
C ALA A 501 -19.73 20.91 11.49
N LEU A 502 -19.74 21.32 10.21
CA LEU A 502 -20.51 22.48 9.74
C LEU A 502 -22.01 22.21 9.73
N ASP A 503 -22.42 20.99 9.37
CA ASP A 503 -23.82 20.57 9.43
C ASP A 503 -24.30 20.52 10.89
N GLU A 504 -23.56 19.85 11.78
CA GLU A 504 -23.85 19.82 13.22
C GLU A 504 -23.91 21.23 13.82
N ALA A 505 -22.97 22.12 13.44
CA ALA A 505 -22.96 23.50 13.91
C ALA A 505 -24.19 24.31 13.47
N ASN A 506 -24.78 24.02 12.30
CA ASN A 506 -26.05 24.61 11.84
C ASN A 506 -27.26 24.03 12.58
N GLU A 507 -27.32 22.71 12.74
CA GLU A 507 -28.42 22.01 13.43
C GLU A 507 -28.47 22.31 14.93
N HIS A 508 -27.32 22.58 15.56
CA HIS A 508 -27.25 22.86 16.99
C HIS A 508 -28.08 24.11 17.34
N LYS A 509 -29.05 23.94 18.25
CA LYS A 509 -30.06 24.97 18.53
C LYS A 509 -29.48 26.14 19.31
N ASP A 510 -28.55 25.90 20.23
CA ASP A 510 -28.06 26.94 21.15
C ASP A 510 -26.87 27.75 20.60
N THR A 511 -26.32 27.38 19.44
CA THR A 511 -25.18 28.07 18.83
C THR A 511 -25.62 29.25 17.95
N THR A 512 -24.88 30.35 18.06
CA THR A 512 -24.99 31.58 17.25
C THR A 512 -23.77 31.76 16.35
N PHE A 513 -22.61 31.27 16.79
CA PHE A 513 -21.33 31.40 16.11
C PHE A 513 -20.71 30.04 15.76
N THR A 514 -19.96 30.00 14.68
CA THR A 514 -19.13 28.86 14.27
C THR A 514 -17.73 29.36 13.96
N VAL A 515 -16.72 28.79 14.62
CA VAL A 515 -15.32 29.22 14.53
C VAL A 515 -14.49 28.13 13.87
N LEU A 516 -13.69 28.46 12.84
CA LEU A 516 -12.68 27.57 12.27
C LEU A 516 -11.27 28.12 12.59
N THR A 517 -10.36 27.26 13.06
CA THR A 517 -8.98 27.61 13.46
C THR A 517 -8.03 26.41 13.34
N GLY A 518 -6.71 26.65 13.27
CA GLY A 518 -5.68 25.60 13.29
C GLY A 518 -5.07 25.36 14.68
N GLU A 519 -4.36 24.23 14.83
CA GLU A 519 -3.45 23.95 15.95
C GLU A 519 -2.00 24.35 15.62
N GLY A 520 -1.28 24.89 16.61
CA GLY A 520 0.12 25.33 16.46
C GLY A 520 0.32 26.50 15.50
N ASN A 521 1.39 26.46 14.70
CA ASN A 521 1.92 27.63 13.97
C ASN A 521 1.28 27.92 12.60
N TYR A 522 0.33 27.10 12.14
CA TYR A 522 -0.33 27.24 10.84
C TYR A 522 -1.84 27.23 11.02
N TYR A 523 -2.55 28.02 10.21
CA TYR A 523 -3.99 27.81 10.03
C TYR A 523 -4.19 26.53 9.21
N SER A 524 -3.69 26.49 7.97
CA SER A 524 -3.56 25.28 7.16
C SER A 524 -2.63 25.51 5.96
N SER A 525 -1.90 24.48 5.54
CA SER A 525 -1.13 24.47 4.30
C SER A 525 -1.95 24.16 3.04
N GLY A 526 -3.27 23.97 3.14
CA GLY A 526 -4.11 23.43 2.06
C GLY A 526 -4.14 21.90 2.10
N ASN A 527 -4.24 21.23 0.95
CA ASN A 527 -4.25 19.77 0.89
C ASN A 527 -2.92 19.14 1.35
N ASP A 528 -2.98 17.90 1.84
CA ASP A 528 -1.83 17.05 2.18
C ASP A 528 -1.16 16.47 0.92
N PHE A 529 -0.52 17.38 0.16
CA PHE A 529 0.42 17.04 -0.92
C PHE A 529 1.84 17.37 -0.45
N SER A 530 2.81 16.48 -0.65
CA SER A 530 4.20 16.86 -0.37
C SER A 530 4.71 17.77 -1.50
N PRO A 531 5.56 18.78 -1.23
CA PRO A 531 6.06 19.69 -2.26
C PRO A 531 6.90 19.02 -3.36
N ALA A 532 7.32 17.77 -3.17
CA ALA A 532 8.01 16.95 -4.17
C ALA A 532 7.06 16.06 -5.00
N GLU A 533 5.78 15.99 -4.62
CA GLU A 533 4.75 15.11 -5.17
C GLU A 533 3.49 15.91 -5.54
N TRP A 534 3.62 16.91 -6.43
CA TRP A 534 2.44 17.45 -7.13
C TRP A 534 1.89 16.42 -8.11
N ASP A 535 1.18 15.43 -7.56
CA ASP A 535 0.49 14.39 -8.31
C ASP A 535 -0.85 14.93 -8.80
N THR A 536 -0.89 15.29 -10.08
CA THR A 536 -2.09 15.77 -10.76
C THR A 536 -3.25 14.76 -10.72
N LYS A 537 -3.00 13.45 -10.55
CA LYS A 537 -4.06 12.45 -10.38
C LYS A 537 -4.71 12.49 -9.00
N LYS A 538 -3.92 12.72 -7.93
CA LYS A 538 -4.46 12.94 -6.57
C LYS A 538 -5.14 14.30 -6.45
N ALA A 539 -4.56 15.35 -7.06
CA ALA A 539 -5.16 16.68 -7.08
C ALA A 539 -6.48 16.73 -7.88
N ALA A 540 -6.60 15.95 -8.96
CA ALA A 540 -7.83 15.77 -9.74
C ALA A 540 -8.69 14.58 -9.27
N SER A 541 -8.43 14.02 -8.09
CA SER A 541 -9.24 12.89 -7.60
C SER A 541 -10.67 13.33 -7.29
N LYS A 542 -11.63 12.51 -7.72
CA LYS A 542 -13.06 12.81 -7.62
C LYS A 542 -13.50 13.02 -6.17
N ASP A 543 -12.90 12.30 -5.23
CA ASP A 543 -13.26 12.34 -3.81
C ASP A 543 -12.76 13.61 -3.10
N VAL A 544 -11.54 14.08 -3.43
CA VAL A 544 -11.04 15.40 -2.99
C VAL A 544 -11.89 16.52 -3.59
N GLU A 545 -12.24 16.42 -4.88
CA GLU A 545 -13.12 17.38 -5.56
C GLU A 545 -14.51 17.45 -4.89
N ILE A 546 -15.13 16.29 -4.62
CA ILE A 546 -16.43 16.17 -3.93
C ILE A 546 -16.35 16.67 -2.48
N GLY A 547 -15.30 16.33 -1.75
CA GLY A 547 -15.07 16.77 -0.36
C GLY A 547 -14.95 18.29 -0.25
N PHE A 548 -14.15 18.89 -1.14
CA PHE A 548 -13.96 20.34 -1.23
C PHE A 548 -15.23 21.07 -1.72
N SER A 549 -15.90 20.58 -2.76
CA SER A 549 -17.15 21.18 -3.27
C SER A 549 -18.26 21.16 -2.22
N ARG A 550 -18.38 20.07 -1.45
CA ARG A 550 -19.28 19.97 -0.29
C ARG A 550 -18.95 20.99 0.81
N TRP A 551 -17.68 21.29 1.03
CA TRP A 551 -17.21 22.26 2.03
C TRP A 551 -17.54 23.69 1.60
N VAL A 552 -17.18 24.08 0.37
CA VAL A 552 -17.49 25.40 -0.19
C VAL A 552 -18.99 25.70 -0.16
N ARG A 553 -19.84 24.72 -0.55
CA ARG A 553 -21.31 24.87 -0.47
C ARG A 553 -21.78 25.12 0.97
N ARG A 554 -21.30 24.33 1.95
CA ARG A 554 -21.62 24.54 3.37
C ARG A 554 -21.18 25.90 3.91
N LEU A 555 -20.03 26.42 3.49
CA LEU A 555 -19.58 27.77 3.89
C LEU A 555 -20.49 28.88 3.32
N ILE A 556 -20.90 28.76 2.04
CA ILE A 556 -21.83 29.71 1.40
C ILE A 556 -23.21 29.68 2.08
N ASP A 557 -23.69 28.49 2.41
CA ASP A 557 -25.04 28.28 2.95
C ASP A 557 -25.13 28.37 4.47
N HIS A 558 -23.99 28.48 5.18
CA HIS A 558 -23.92 28.47 6.64
C HIS A 558 -24.83 29.53 7.28
N GLU A 559 -25.67 29.13 8.23
CA GLU A 559 -26.67 30.00 8.82
C GLU A 559 -26.16 30.77 10.04
N LYS A 560 -25.31 30.13 10.86
CA LYS A 560 -24.67 30.77 12.02
C LYS A 560 -23.62 31.81 11.58
N ILE A 561 -23.20 32.70 12.47
CA ILE A 561 -22.12 33.66 12.19
C ILE A 561 -20.77 32.91 12.12
N LEU A 562 -20.14 32.92 10.95
CA LEU A 562 -18.96 32.13 10.59
C LEU A 562 -17.68 32.96 10.76
N LEU A 563 -16.82 32.56 11.69
CA LEU A 563 -15.62 33.29 12.13
C LEU A 563 -14.34 32.51 11.79
N GLY A 564 -13.42 33.17 11.09
CA GLY A 564 -12.13 32.59 10.69
C GLY A 564 -11.04 33.10 11.61
N LEU A 565 -10.50 32.23 12.49
CA LEU A 565 -9.40 32.57 13.39
C LEU A 565 -8.09 31.99 12.83
N VAL A 566 -7.35 32.84 12.12
CA VAL A 566 -6.16 32.46 11.36
C VAL A 566 -4.92 32.64 12.25
N ASN A 567 -4.61 31.59 13.01
CA ASN A 567 -3.52 31.52 14.00
C ASN A 567 -2.10 31.55 13.39
N GLY A 568 -1.97 31.34 12.08
CA GLY A 568 -0.70 31.32 11.35
C GLY A 568 -0.96 31.29 9.83
N PRO A 569 0.02 30.93 8.98
CA PRO A 569 -0.16 30.98 7.54
C PRO A 569 -1.32 30.11 7.03
N ALA A 570 -1.99 30.61 6.00
CA ALA A 570 -3.08 29.95 5.28
C ALA A 570 -2.72 29.86 3.79
N MET A 571 -2.77 28.66 3.22
CA MET A 571 -2.30 28.41 1.85
C MET A 571 -3.32 27.65 0.99
N GLY A 572 -3.34 27.97 -0.31
CA GLY A 572 -4.25 27.37 -1.30
C GLY A 572 -5.72 27.48 -0.90
N MET A 573 -6.45 26.36 -1.01
CA MET A 573 -7.88 26.26 -0.69
C MET A 573 -8.26 26.71 0.74
N SER A 574 -7.33 26.64 1.69
CA SER A 574 -7.58 27.14 3.06
C SER A 574 -7.56 28.67 3.16
N ALA A 575 -6.92 29.35 2.20
CA ALA A 575 -6.90 30.81 2.10
C ALA A 575 -8.04 31.35 1.21
N THR A 576 -8.42 30.66 0.13
CA THR A 576 -9.54 31.09 -0.73
C THR A 576 -10.87 31.05 0.01
N THR A 577 -11.13 29.97 0.74
CA THR A 577 -12.36 29.79 1.53
C THR A 577 -12.60 30.88 2.56
N LEU A 578 -11.56 31.60 3.02
CA LEU A 578 -11.71 32.72 3.96
C LEU A 578 -12.53 33.89 3.39
N GLY A 579 -12.60 34.06 2.06
CA GLY A 579 -13.52 35.01 1.41
C GLY A 579 -15.02 34.71 1.64
N LEU A 580 -15.35 33.51 2.14
CA LEU A 580 -16.71 33.06 2.46
C LEU A 580 -17.05 33.22 3.96
N PHE A 581 -16.14 33.72 4.79
CA PHE A 581 -16.41 33.92 6.23
C PHE A 581 -17.10 35.26 6.48
N ASP A 582 -17.86 35.38 7.57
CA ASP A 582 -18.54 36.64 7.93
C ASP A 582 -17.57 37.63 8.58
N PHE A 583 -16.56 37.12 9.31
CA PHE A 583 -15.48 37.92 9.87
C PHE A 583 -14.19 37.09 10.02
N VAL A 584 -13.06 37.64 9.59
CA VAL A 584 -11.73 37.00 9.68
C VAL A 584 -10.83 37.80 10.61
N VAL A 585 -10.14 37.11 11.53
CA VAL A 585 -9.17 37.67 12.46
C VAL A 585 -7.91 36.82 12.42
N CYS A 586 -6.74 37.44 12.28
CA CYS A 586 -5.48 36.71 12.16
C CYS A 586 -4.40 37.14 13.15
N SER A 587 -3.40 36.27 13.32
CA SER A 587 -2.13 36.60 13.95
C SER A 587 -1.32 37.53 13.03
N ASP A 588 -0.54 38.43 13.61
CA ASP A 588 0.46 39.23 12.89
C ASP A 588 1.51 38.40 12.10
N LYS A 589 1.79 37.16 12.53
CA LYS A 589 2.63 36.17 11.82
C LYS A 589 1.90 35.40 10.71
N ALA A 590 0.63 35.70 10.41
CA ALA A 590 -0.12 35.05 9.34
C ALA A 590 0.10 35.71 7.98
N PHE A 591 0.16 34.89 6.92
CA PHE A 591 0.09 35.34 5.54
C PHE A 591 -0.82 34.41 4.72
N PHE A 592 -1.34 34.94 3.62
CA PHE A 592 -2.19 34.22 2.66
C PHE A 592 -1.41 34.00 1.36
N TYR A 593 -1.42 32.77 0.84
CA TYR A 593 -0.65 32.40 -0.36
C TYR A 593 -1.43 31.46 -1.27
N LEU A 594 -1.53 31.82 -2.55
CA LEU A 594 -2.33 31.12 -3.56
C LEU A 594 -1.41 30.61 -4.69
N PRO A 595 -0.90 29.36 -4.60
CA PRO A 595 0.09 28.83 -5.54
C PRO A 595 -0.45 28.47 -6.94
N PHE A 596 -1.60 29.00 -7.37
CA PHE A 596 -2.27 28.60 -8.63
C PHE A 596 -1.36 28.56 -9.87
N PRO A 597 -0.50 29.56 -10.13
CA PRO A 597 0.34 29.56 -11.33
C PRO A 597 1.41 28.46 -11.32
N ILE A 598 1.90 28.08 -10.13
CA ILE A 598 2.89 27.01 -9.95
C ILE A 598 2.24 25.64 -10.11
N LEU A 599 0.99 25.51 -9.65
CA LEU A 599 0.22 24.27 -9.67
C LEU A 599 -0.50 24.01 -11.01
N GLY A 600 -0.57 25.01 -11.89
CA GLY A 600 -1.27 24.93 -13.18
C GLY A 600 -2.80 24.95 -13.06
N VAL A 601 -3.33 25.48 -11.96
CA VAL A 601 -4.77 25.50 -11.65
C VAL A 601 -5.34 26.94 -11.72
N GLY A 602 -6.67 27.07 -11.66
CA GLY A 602 -7.36 28.36 -11.58
C GLY A 602 -7.81 28.68 -10.15
N PRO A 603 -8.39 29.88 -9.90
CA PRO A 603 -9.00 30.23 -8.62
C PRO A 603 -10.17 29.31 -8.24
N GLU A 604 -10.40 29.13 -6.94
CA GLU A 604 -11.51 28.33 -6.41
C GLU A 604 -12.19 28.93 -5.16
N ALA A 605 -13.25 28.29 -4.64
CA ALA A 605 -14.06 28.74 -3.49
C ALA A 605 -14.70 30.15 -3.61
N GLY A 606 -14.93 30.63 -4.83
CA GLY A 606 -15.41 31.97 -5.14
C GLY A 606 -14.32 33.04 -5.15
N ALA A 607 -13.03 32.67 -5.06
CA ALA A 607 -11.90 33.59 -4.97
C ALA A 607 -11.82 34.58 -6.14
N SER A 608 -12.25 34.19 -7.34
CA SER A 608 -12.31 35.09 -8.51
C SER A 608 -13.23 36.30 -8.33
N VAL A 609 -14.13 36.28 -7.33
CA VAL A 609 -15.03 37.38 -7.01
C VAL A 609 -14.81 37.92 -5.60
N THR A 610 -14.59 37.06 -4.60
CA THR A 610 -14.40 37.50 -3.20
C THR A 610 -13.08 38.24 -3.00
N LEU A 611 -11.98 37.81 -3.63
CA LEU A 611 -10.68 38.46 -3.47
C LEU A 611 -10.58 39.80 -4.22
N PRO A 612 -11.05 39.96 -5.47
CA PRO A 612 -11.11 41.28 -6.10
C PRO A 612 -12.04 42.26 -5.39
N ALA A 613 -13.14 41.78 -4.80
CA ALA A 613 -14.05 42.61 -4.02
C ALA A 613 -13.44 43.11 -2.70
N ALA A 614 -12.60 42.31 -2.04
CA ALA A 614 -11.91 42.70 -0.81
C ALA A 614 -10.59 43.46 -1.05
N LEU A 615 -9.74 42.99 -1.97
CA LEU A 615 -8.36 43.49 -2.15
C LEU A 615 -8.23 44.56 -3.24
N GLY A 616 -9.24 44.69 -4.10
CA GLY A 616 -9.13 45.38 -5.38
C GLY A 616 -8.41 44.52 -6.44
N VAL A 617 -8.81 44.70 -7.71
CA VAL A 617 -8.39 43.85 -8.83
C VAL A 617 -6.87 43.66 -8.94
N SER A 618 -6.08 44.75 -8.86
CA SER A 618 -4.62 44.66 -9.05
C SER A 618 -3.94 43.81 -7.99
N ARG A 619 -4.35 43.91 -6.71
CA ARG A 619 -3.75 43.14 -5.62
C ARG A 619 -4.24 41.70 -5.64
N ALA A 620 -5.53 41.47 -5.92
CA ALA A 620 -6.06 40.12 -6.10
C ALA A 620 -5.36 39.37 -7.26
N ASN A 621 -5.04 40.06 -8.36
CA ASN A 621 -4.24 39.50 -9.45
C ASN A 621 -2.79 39.17 -9.03
N GLY A 622 -2.17 39.97 -8.15
CA GLY A 622 -0.89 39.65 -7.51
C GLY A 622 -0.88 38.25 -6.90
N LEU A 623 -1.86 37.98 -6.02
CA LEU A 623 -2.00 36.66 -5.39
C LEU A 623 -2.34 35.57 -6.42
N MET A 624 -3.38 35.77 -7.25
CA MET A 624 -3.96 34.69 -8.05
C MET A 624 -3.20 34.38 -9.35
N LEU A 625 -2.62 35.38 -10.01
CA LEU A 625 -1.96 35.23 -11.32
C LEU A 625 -0.44 35.14 -11.22
N PHE A 626 0.15 35.71 -10.16
CA PHE A 626 1.61 35.79 -9.99
C PHE A 626 2.12 35.06 -8.73
N GLY A 627 1.24 34.56 -7.87
CA GLY A 627 1.63 33.84 -6.66
C GLY A 627 2.26 34.74 -5.60
N GLU A 628 1.87 36.02 -5.53
CA GLU A 628 2.32 36.89 -4.44
C GLU A 628 1.71 36.47 -3.09
N ARG A 629 2.39 36.81 -2.00
CA ARG A 629 1.88 36.64 -0.63
C ARG A 629 1.17 37.90 -0.16
N LEU A 630 0.12 37.72 0.63
CA LEU A 630 -0.56 38.79 1.34
C LEU A 630 -0.31 38.65 2.84
N GLU A 631 0.48 39.55 3.40
CA GLU A 631 0.78 39.61 4.83
C GLU A 631 -0.45 40.10 5.64
N ALA A 632 -0.59 39.64 6.90
CA ALA A 632 -1.71 39.98 7.79
C ALA A 632 -2.03 41.48 7.87
N VAL A 633 -1.00 42.32 7.94
CA VAL A 633 -1.13 43.78 8.06
C VAL A 633 -1.71 44.40 6.79
N ASP A 634 -1.39 43.88 5.61
CA ASP A 634 -1.93 44.37 4.34
C ASP A 634 -3.32 43.81 4.05
N ALA A 635 -3.60 42.57 4.48
CA ALA A 635 -4.96 42.01 4.50
C ALA A 635 -5.93 42.86 5.35
N LEU A 636 -5.45 43.39 6.49
CA LEU A 636 -6.20 44.34 7.34
C LEU A 636 -6.45 45.67 6.63
N LYS A 637 -5.42 46.28 6.02
CA LYS A 637 -5.57 47.55 5.26
C LYS A 637 -6.56 47.44 4.11
N CYS A 638 -6.71 46.25 3.51
CA CYS A 638 -7.67 45.99 2.45
C CYS A 638 -9.08 45.65 2.97
N GLY A 639 -9.26 45.34 4.26
CA GLY A 639 -10.53 44.87 4.80
C GLY A 639 -10.87 43.40 4.48
N PHE A 640 -9.91 42.62 3.96
CA PHE A 640 -10.04 41.16 3.86
C PHE A 640 -9.94 40.49 5.24
N VAL A 641 -9.16 41.10 6.14
CA VAL A 641 -9.10 40.76 7.57
C VAL A 641 -9.71 41.92 8.37
N GLY A 642 -10.54 41.60 9.36
CA GLY A 642 -11.21 42.60 10.20
C GLY A 642 -10.40 43.02 11.43
N LYS A 643 -9.53 42.15 11.97
CA LYS A 643 -8.59 42.45 13.07
C LYS A 643 -7.31 41.62 12.97
N VAL A 644 -6.21 42.19 13.45
CA VAL A 644 -4.93 41.49 13.65
C VAL A 644 -4.55 41.58 15.13
N PHE A 645 -4.06 40.49 15.72
CA PHE A 645 -3.49 40.47 17.06
C PHE A 645 -2.04 39.97 17.06
N PRO A 646 -1.20 40.38 18.02
CA PRO A 646 0.13 39.79 18.23
C PRO A 646 0.00 38.27 18.40
N HIS A 647 0.84 37.49 17.72
CA HIS A 647 0.76 36.02 17.70
C HIS A 647 0.68 35.41 19.09
N ASP A 648 1.55 35.87 20.00
CA ASP A 648 1.71 35.30 21.32
C ASP A 648 0.51 35.62 22.25
N GLU A 649 -0.35 36.56 21.84
CA GLU A 649 -1.62 36.90 22.50
C GLU A 649 -2.86 36.47 21.69
N PHE A 650 -2.68 35.90 20.48
CA PHE A 650 -3.75 35.68 19.51
C PHE A 650 -4.87 34.79 20.05
N GLU A 651 -4.53 33.67 20.69
CA GLU A 651 -5.52 32.73 21.23
C GLU A 651 -6.34 33.36 22.37
N ALA A 652 -5.71 34.14 23.24
CA ALA A 652 -6.38 34.80 24.36
C ALA A 652 -7.32 35.92 23.86
N ARG A 653 -6.81 36.84 23.04
CA ARG A 653 -7.59 37.98 22.53
C ARG A 653 -8.70 37.58 21.56
N SER A 654 -8.50 36.54 20.75
CA SER A 654 -9.55 36.03 19.87
C SER A 654 -10.69 35.38 20.65
N LYS A 655 -10.39 34.58 21.69
CA LYS A 655 -11.41 34.04 22.60
C LYS A 655 -12.15 35.14 23.36
N GLU A 656 -11.43 36.15 23.88
CA GLU A 656 -12.06 37.31 24.54
C GLU A 656 -13.02 38.04 23.60
N MET A 657 -12.61 38.27 22.35
CA MET A 657 -13.45 38.90 21.33
C MET A 657 -14.71 38.06 21.03
N VAL A 658 -14.58 36.74 20.85
CA VAL A 658 -15.72 35.84 20.62
C VAL A 658 -16.67 35.89 21.82
N ASN A 659 -16.17 35.76 23.05
CA ASN A 659 -16.94 35.89 24.30
C ASN A 659 -17.64 37.27 24.42
N GLY A 660 -17.09 38.32 23.81
CA GLY A 660 -17.72 39.62 23.67
C GLY A 660 -18.90 39.60 22.69
N PHE A 661 -18.76 38.94 21.55
CA PHE A 661 -19.82 38.78 20.55
C PHE A 661 -20.98 37.90 21.04
N GLU A 662 -20.73 36.91 21.91
CA GLU A 662 -21.78 36.06 22.51
C GLU A 662 -22.84 36.85 23.32
N LYS A 663 -22.49 38.07 23.77
CA LYS A 663 -23.38 38.96 24.53
C LYS A 663 -24.34 39.77 23.64
N LEU A 664 -24.17 39.71 22.30
CA LEU A 664 -24.98 40.46 21.34
C LEU A 664 -26.31 39.73 21.05
N PRO A 665 -27.40 40.46 20.74
CA PRO A 665 -28.70 39.82 20.47
C PRO A 665 -28.68 38.91 19.23
N ARG A 666 -28.72 37.58 19.45
CA ARG A 666 -28.70 36.54 18.41
C ARG A 666 -29.64 36.80 17.23
N HIS A 667 -30.89 37.19 17.50
CA HIS A 667 -31.89 37.42 16.45
C HIS A 667 -31.46 38.56 15.51
N SER A 668 -30.82 39.62 16.05
CA SER A 668 -30.31 40.73 15.25
C SER A 668 -29.12 40.29 14.39
N LEU A 669 -28.19 39.51 14.96
CA LEU A 669 -27.02 39.02 14.21
C LEU A 669 -27.43 38.15 13.02
N LEU A 670 -28.30 37.17 13.25
CA LEU A 670 -28.75 36.25 12.20
C LEU A 670 -29.62 36.95 11.14
N ALA A 671 -30.47 37.91 11.54
CA ALA A 671 -31.22 38.74 10.60
C ALA A 671 -30.30 39.65 9.76
N SER A 672 -29.29 40.27 10.37
CA SER A 672 -28.30 41.05 9.62
C SER A 672 -27.51 40.18 8.63
N LYS A 673 -27.07 38.98 9.03
CA LYS A 673 -26.42 38.04 8.11
C LYS A 673 -27.35 37.61 6.97
N SER A 674 -28.63 37.33 7.22
CA SER A 674 -29.57 36.91 6.17
C SER A 674 -29.86 38.01 5.14
N LEU A 675 -29.70 39.29 5.51
CA LEU A 675 -29.77 40.41 4.56
C LEU A 675 -28.46 40.57 3.75
N ILE A 676 -27.30 40.44 4.39
CA ILE A 676 -25.99 40.56 3.72
C ILE A 676 -25.73 39.37 2.78
N ARG A 677 -26.11 38.16 3.19
CA ARG A 677 -25.90 36.87 2.50
C ARG A 677 -27.22 36.15 2.22
N GLY A 678 -28.19 36.91 1.73
CA GLY A 678 -29.51 36.40 1.35
C GLY A 678 -29.47 35.47 0.12
N PRO A 679 -30.63 34.92 -0.30
CA PRO A 679 -30.72 33.92 -1.36
C PRO A 679 -29.98 34.30 -2.65
N VAL A 680 -30.11 35.55 -3.11
CA VAL A 680 -29.44 36.07 -4.32
C VAL A 680 -27.91 36.01 -4.22
N TRP A 681 -27.36 36.32 -3.04
CA TRP A 681 -25.91 36.22 -2.81
C TRP A 681 -25.46 34.76 -2.81
N ARG A 682 -26.19 33.88 -2.11
CA ARG A 682 -25.89 32.44 -2.04
C ARG A 682 -25.93 31.78 -3.42
N GLU A 683 -26.99 32.01 -4.19
CA GLU A 683 -27.15 31.50 -5.55
C GLU A 683 -26.01 31.97 -6.46
N LYS A 684 -25.71 33.28 -6.45
CA LYS A 684 -24.58 33.83 -7.21
C LYS A 684 -23.24 33.19 -6.82
N MET A 685 -22.97 33.04 -5.52
CA MET A 685 -21.72 32.44 -5.04
C MET A 685 -21.61 30.95 -5.37
N ARG A 686 -22.71 30.19 -5.31
CA ARG A 686 -22.74 28.79 -5.76
C ARG A 686 -22.40 28.68 -7.26
N GLY A 687 -23.00 29.52 -8.10
CA GLY A 687 -22.73 29.55 -9.54
C GLY A 687 -21.29 29.94 -9.89
N ILE A 688 -20.69 30.89 -9.15
CA ILE A 688 -19.26 31.23 -9.30
C ILE A 688 -18.38 30.05 -8.91
N ALA A 689 -18.60 29.44 -7.75
CA ALA A 689 -17.80 28.31 -7.28
C ALA A 689 -17.92 27.09 -8.22
N GLU A 690 -19.08 26.88 -8.84
CA GLU A 690 -19.30 25.82 -9.84
C GLU A 690 -18.60 26.13 -11.17
N SER A 691 -18.60 27.39 -11.62
CA SER A 691 -17.86 27.83 -12.81
C SER A 691 -16.33 27.76 -12.63
N GLU A 692 -15.83 28.04 -11.42
CA GLU A 692 -14.43 27.85 -11.05
C GLU A 692 -14.07 26.35 -11.05
N LEU A 693 -14.90 25.51 -10.45
CA LEU A 693 -14.70 24.06 -10.41
C LEU A 693 -14.72 23.42 -11.82
N ASP A 694 -15.62 23.85 -12.69
CA ASP A 694 -15.64 23.44 -14.10
C ASP A 694 -14.37 23.90 -14.85
N THR A 695 -13.85 25.09 -14.52
CA THR A 695 -12.56 25.57 -15.05
C THR A 695 -11.39 24.70 -14.58
N LEU A 696 -11.36 24.32 -13.29
CA LEU A 696 -10.38 23.36 -12.74
C LEU A 696 -10.45 22.01 -13.46
N ARG A 697 -11.63 21.43 -13.61
CA ARG A 697 -11.84 20.18 -14.36
C ARG A 697 -11.32 20.28 -15.79
N LYS A 698 -11.56 21.40 -16.49
CA LYS A 698 -11.05 21.65 -17.85
C LYS A 698 -9.53 21.78 -17.92
N LEU A 699 -8.88 22.30 -16.87
CA LEU A 699 -7.42 22.37 -16.79
C LEU A 699 -6.81 20.98 -16.58
N PHE A 700 -7.35 20.16 -15.67
CA PHE A 700 -6.92 18.78 -15.49
C PHE A 700 -7.22 17.90 -16.72
N ALA A 701 -8.39 18.07 -17.35
CA ALA A 701 -8.81 17.28 -18.51
C ALA A 701 -7.85 17.43 -19.72
N LYS A 702 -7.22 18.60 -19.90
CA LYS A 702 -6.26 18.84 -20.98
C LYS A 702 -4.99 17.96 -20.92
N MET A 703 -4.78 17.20 -19.86
CA MET A 703 -3.68 16.24 -19.74
C MET A 703 -3.98 14.85 -20.33
N LEU A 704 -5.24 14.52 -20.59
CA LEU A 704 -5.65 13.22 -21.15
C LEU A 704 -6.03 13.32 -22.63
N SER A 705 -5.90 12.21 -23.36
CA SER A 705 -6.46 12.11 -24.71
C SER A 705 -7.99 12.13 -24.65
N THR A 706 -8.66 12.51 -25.75
CA THR A 706 -10.13 12.51 -25.84
C THR A 706 -10.74 11.15 -25.48
N ARG A 707 -10.07 10.05 -25.83
CA ARG A 707 -10.43 8.68 -25.41
C ARG A 707 -10.26 8.47 -23.91
N GLY A 708 -9.15 8.92 -23.31
CA GLY A 708 -8.96 8.88 -21.86
C GLY A 708 -10.02 9.70 -21.09
N LEU A 709 -10.52 10.78 -21.69
CA LEU A 709 -11.58 11.62 -21.13
C LEU A 709 -12.98 11.00 -21.26
N SER A 710 -13.28 10.30 -22.36
CA SER A 710 -14.59 9.65 -22.52
C SER A 710 -14.80 8.54 -21.49
N LEU A 711 -13.75 7.79 -21.13
CA LEU A 711 -13.79 6.77 -20.08
C LEU A 711 -14.21 7.31 -18.70
N LEU A 712 -13.88 8.57 -18.36
CA LEU A 712 -14.29 9.20 -17.09
C LEU A 712 -15.81 9.43 -16.97
N ASN A 713 -16.52 9.40 -18.10
CA ASN A 713 -17.97 9.62 -18.18
C ASN A 713 -18.76 8.32 -18.42
N LEU A 714 -18.10 7.16 -18.48
CA LEU A 714 -18.81 5.88 -18.62
C LEU A 714 -19.51 5.50 -17.30
N PRO A 715 -20.70 4.85 -17.36
CA PRO A 715 -21.36 4.32 -16.18
C PRO A 715 -20.48 3.28 -15.49
N ASP A 716 -20.40 3.33 -14.17
CA ASP A 716 -19.62 2.36 -13.39
C ASP A 716 -20.29 0.97 -13.40
N LEU A 717 -19.91 0.16 -14.39
CA LEU A 717 -20.31 -1.25 -14.49
C LEU A 717 -19.78 -2.12 -13.34
N SER A 718 -18.88 -1.60 -12.49
CA SER A 718 -18.41 -2.27 -11.29
C SER A 718 -19.30 -2.05 -10.06
N PHE A 719 -20.35 -1.21 -10.13
CA PHE A 719 -21.24 -0.90 -8.99
C PHE A 719 -21.68 -2.16 -8.22
N ASN A 720 -22.10 -3.21 -8.92
CA ASN A 720 -22.50 -4.48 -8.29
C ASN A 720 -21.37 -5.16 -7.52
N LEU A 721 -20.15 -5.11 -8.06
CA LEU A 721 -18.96 -5.69 -7.44
C LEU A 721 -18.53 -4.85 -6.22
N THR A 722 -18.46 -3.53 -6.39
CA THR A 722 -18.09 -2.55 -5.35
C THR A 722 -19.08 -2.58 -4.18
N ALA A 723 -20.39 -2.63 -4.45
CA ALA A 723 -21.42 -2.77 -3.42
C ALA A 723 -21.26 -4.09 -2.64
N ALA A 724 -21.10 -5.22 -3.33
CA ALA A 724 -20.86 -6.52 -2.68
C ALA A 724 -19.55 -6.54 -1.85
N GLN A 725 -18.48 -5.93 -2.35
CA GLN A 725 -17.18 -5.83 -1.65
C GLN A 725 -17.20 -4.88 -0.45
N SER A 726 -18.10 -3.89 -0.43
CA SER A 726 -18.22 -2.94 0.69
C SER A 726 -18.80 -3.55 1.96
N ASN A 727 -19.62 -4.60 1.82
CA ASN A 727 -20.26 -5.31 2.93
C ASN A 727 -20.48 -6.80 2.55
N PRO A 728 -19.42 -7.61 2.40
CA PRO A 728 -19.53 -8.97 1.86
C PRO A 728 -20.18 -9.90 2.88
N PHE A 729 -21.08 -10.78 2.42
CA PHE A 729 -21.62 -11.87 3.23
C PHE A 729 -20.52 -12.81 3.71
N HIS A 730 -20.59 -13.21 4.98
CA HIS A 730 -19.82 -14.32 5.53
C HIS A 730 -20.61 -14.99 6.66
N ALA A 731 -20.95 -16.27 6.52
CA ALA A 731 -21.87 -16.99 7.40
C ALA A 731 -21.64 -16.79 8.92
N GLN A 732 -20.38 -16.75 9.37
CA GLN A 732 -20.02 -16.49 10.78
C GLN A 732 -19.70 -15.02 11.10
N LEU A 733 -18.80 -14.37 10.34
CA LEU A 733 -18.27 -13.03 10.63
C LEU A 733 -19.18 -11.88 10.22
N ASN A 734 -20.00 -12.06 9.18
CA ASN A 734 -20.93 -11.05 8.67
C ASN A 734 -22.19 -11.72 8.06
N PRO A 735 -23.03 -12.37 8.88
CA PRO A 735 -24.22 -13.06 8.39
C PRO A 735 -25.22 -12.11 7.71
N THR A 736 -25.20 -10.82 8.05
CA THR A 736 -26.02 -9.75 7.45
C THR A 736 -25.40 -9.11 6.21
N GLY A 737 -24.20 -9.52 5.78
CA GLY A 737 -23.55 -9.00 4.59
C GLY A 737 -24.27 -9.38 3.29
N ILE A 738 -23.92 -8.70 2.21
CA ILE A 738 -24.53 -8.83 0.87
C ILE A 738 -24.07 -10.14 0.20
N ILE A 739 -25.04 -10.94 -0.24
CA ILE A 739 -24.82 -12.12 -1.08
C ILE A 739 -24.76 -11.68 -2.54
N ASN A 740 -23.69 -12.04 -3.23
CA ASN A 740 -23.47 -11.66 -4.62
C ASN A 740 -24.04 -12.71 -5.59
N LEU A 741 -25.28 -12.47 -6.04
CA LEU A 741 -25.90 -13.16 -7.18
C LEU A 741 -25.89 -12.28 -8.44
N GLY A 742 -25.06 -11.22 -8.47
CA GLY A 742 -24.91 -10.30 -9.59
C GLY A 742 -23.72 -10.64 -10.48
N THR A 743 -22.62 -11.14 -9.90
CA THR A 743 -21.42 -11.54 -10.65
C THR A 743 -21.53 -12.98 -11.13
N ALA A 744 -21.39 -13.18 -12.45
CA ALA A 744 -21.35 -14.50 -13.07
C ALA A 744 -19.98 -15.18 -12.84
N GLU A 745 -19.76 -15.67 -11.63
CA GLU A 745 -18.64 -16.53 -11.23
C GLU A 745 -19.15 -17.93 -10.90
N ASN A 746 -18.32 -18.95 -11.16
CA ASN A 746 -18.64 -20.33 -10.82
C ASN A 746 -17.80 -20.79 -9.62
N ARG A 747 -18.47 -21.06 -8.51
CA ARG A 747 -17.97 -21.49 -7.21
C ARG A 747 -18.67 -22.77 -6.72
N VAL A 748 -19.54 -23.40 -7.52
CA VAL A 748 -20.29 -24.60 -7.07
C VAL A 748 -19.40 -25.81 -6.79
N CYS A 749 -18.20 -25.84 -7.38
CA CYS A 749 -17.14 -26.81 -7.14
C CYS A 749 -15.83 -26.13 -6.66
N GLN A 750 -15.94 -24.99 -5.98
CA GLN A 750 -14.77 -24.18 -5.56
C GLN A 750 -13.78 -25.00 -4.73
N LYS A 751 -14.26 -25.91 -3.89
CA LYS A 751 -13.41 -26.76 -3.06
C LYS A 751 -12.63 -27.75 -3.91
N GLU A 752 -13.30 -28.51 -4.78
CA GLU A 752 -12.68 -29.53 -5.63
C GLU A 752 -11.64 -28.94 -6.60
N VAL A 753 -11.86 -27.70 -7.04
CA VAL A 753 -10.90 -26.94 -7.85
C VAL A 753 -9.73 -26.41 -7.00
N SER A 754 -9.98 -25.96 -5.76
CA SER A 754 -8.92 -25.58 -4.82
C SER A 754 -8.03 -26.76 -4.47
N ASP A 755 -8.63 -27.90 -4.09
CA ASP A 755 -7.93 -29.15 -3.78
C ASP A 755 -7.04 -29.57 -4.97
N LYS A 756 -7.53 -29.42 -6.22
CA LYS A 756 -6.73 -29.69 -7.43
C LYS A 756 -5.59 -28.69 -7.66
N LEU A 757 -5.82 -27.40 -7.43
CA LEU A 757 -4.78 -26.38 -7.53
C LEU A 757 -3.70 -26.55 -6.45
N GLU A 758 -4.03 -27.11 -5.29
CA GLU A 758 -3.07 -27.46 -4.25
C GLU A 758 -2.14 -28.62 -4.62
N GLU A 759 -2.49 -29.46 -5.60
CA GLU A 759 -1.60 -30.47 -6.19
C GLU A 759 -0.55 -29.86 -7.13
N PHE A 760 -0.80 -28.66 -7.69
CA PHE A 760 0.07 -28.06 -8.69
C PHE A 760 1.49 -27.79 -8.15
N ARG A 761 2.50 -28.36 -8.79
CA ARG A 761 3.91 -28.15 -8.48
C ARG A 761 4.68 -27.77 -9.74
N LEU A 762 5.43 -26.68 -9.67
CA LEU A 762 6.31 -26.24 -10.75
C LEU A 762 7.46 -27.24 -10.94
N THR A 763 7.46 -27.94 -12.06
CA THR A 763 8.59 -28.79 -12.48
C THR A 763 9.82 -27.92 -12.78
N PRO A 764 11.04 -28.48 -12.86
CA PRO A 764 12.22 -27.74 -13.29
C PRO A 764 12.03 -27.05 -14.66
N ASP A 765 11.35 -27.71 -15.60
CA ASP A 765 10.97 -27.12 -16.89
C ASP A 765 9.87 -26.06 -16.77
N GLY A 766 8.94 -26.20 -15.82
CA GLY A 766 7.94 -25.17 -15.49
C GLY A 766 8.58 -23.89 -14.96
N ASN A 767 9.53 -24.02 -14.02
CA ASN A 767 10.28 -22.89 -13.46
C ASN A 767 11.00 -22.08 -14.55
N ARG A 768 11.53 -22.73 -15.59
CA ARG A 768 12.17 -22.06 -16.74
C ARG A 768 11.26 -21.03 -17.42
N TRP A 769 9.95 -21.27 -17.49
CA TRP A 769 8.99 -20.34 -18.11
C TRP A 769 8.57 -19.20 -17.19
N LEU A 770 8.78 -19.31 -15.88
CA LEU A 770 8.67 -18.17 -14.95
C LEU A 770 9.85 -17.19 -15.07
N GLN A 771 10.90 -17.63 -15.74
CA GLN A 771 12.21 -16.99 -15.81
C GLN A 771 12.63 -16.79 -17.27
N ARG A 772 11.69 -16.90 -18.24
CA ARG A 772 11.86 -16.72 -19.70
C ARG A 772 10.52 -16.41 -20.36
N TYR A 773 10.48 -15.44 -21.26
CA TYR A 773 9.36 -15.33 -22.20
C TYR A 773 9.17 -16.64 -22.96
N ALA A 774 7.93 -17.10 -23.01
CA ALA A 774 7.58 -18.28 -23.76
C ALA A 774 7.73 -18.07 -25.27
N GLY A 775 7.48 -16.84 -25.72
CA GLY A 775 7.48 -16.46 -27.13
C GLY A 775 6.07 -16.38 -27.69
N ILE A 776 5.97 -16.03 -28.98
CA ILE A 776 4.70 -16.01 -29.72
C ILE A 776 4.09 -17.43 -29.70
N GLY A 777 2.81 -17.54 -29.36
CA GLY A 777 2.13 -18.83 -29.16
C GLY A 777 2.27 -19.45 -27.77
N GLY A 778 2.91 -18.76 -26.82
CA GLY A 778 2.95 -19.14 -25.41
C GLY A 778 3.85 -20.32 -25.06
N VAL A 779 3.67 -20.85 -23.85
CA VAL A 779 4.41 -21.98 -23.29
C VAL A 779 4.11 -23.22 -24.11
N LYS A 780 5.16 -23.89 -24.59
CA LYS A 780 5.02 -25.11 -25.41
C LYS A 780 4.11 -26.13 -24.72
N GLY A 781 3.11 -26.63 -25.44
CA GLY A 781 2.13 -27.59 -24.94
C GLY A 781 0.84 -26.97 -24.43
N THR A 782 0.78 -25.67 -24.11
CA THR A 782 -0.45 -25.05 -23.55
C THR A 782 -1.56 -25.04 -24.59
N LYS A 783 -1.25 -24.56 -25.80
CA LYS A 783 -2.20 -24.52 -26.91
C LYS A 783 -2.61 -25.94 -27.31
N GLU A 784 -1.67 -26.88 -27.31
CA GLU A 784 -1.95 -28.29 -27.58
C GLU A 784 -2.86 -28.92 -26.51
N CYS A 785 -2.75 -28.53 -25.23
CA CYS A 785 -3.66 -29.02 -24.17
C CYS A 785 -5.10 -28.50 -24.36
N PHE A 786 -5.28 -27.22 -24.71
CA PHE A 786 -6.61 -26.70 -25.08
C PHE A 786 -7.19 -27.39 -26.31
N ILE A 787 -6.38 -27.53 -27.37
CA ILE A 787 -6.80 -28.23 -28.59
C ILE A 787 -7.18 -29.68 -28.28
N ALA A 788 -6.40 -30.39 -27.47
CA ALA A 788 -6.70 -31.77 -27.06
C ALA A 788 -7.88 -31.90 -26.07
N HIS A 789 -8.33 -30.80 -25.46
CA HIS A 789 -9.57 -30.76 -24.68
C HIS A 789 -10.77 -30.51 -25.60
N PHE A 790 -10.75 -29.43 -26.38
CA PHE A 790 -11.86 -29.04 -27.23
C PHE A 790 -12.03 -29.91 -28.48
N ASN A 791 -11.00 -30.63 -28.94
CA ASN A 791 -11.14 -31.60 -30.04
C ASN A 791 -11.85 -32.90 -29.63
N GLU A 792 -11.97 -33.20 -28.34
CA GLU A 792 -12.56 -34.46 -27.87
C GLU A 792 -14.06 -34.60 -28.23
N PRO A 793 -14.89 -33.55 -28.14
CA PRO A 793 -16.26 -33.57 -28.66
C PRO A 793 -16.39 -33.24 -30.17
N LEU A 794 -15.37 -32.69 -30.83
CA LEU A 794 -15.48 -32.20 -32.21
C LEU A 794 -15.29 -33.31 -33.25
N SER A 795 -16.10 -33.25 -34.31
CA SER A 795 -15.96 -34.06 -35.53
C SER A 795 -14.78 -33.60 -36.39
N SER A 796 -14.55 -32.29 -36.47
CA SER A 796 -13.44 -31.67 -37.23
C SER A 796 -12.41 -31.04 -36.29
N PRO A 797 -11.18 -31.60 -36.17
CA PRO A 797 -10.23 -31.18 -35.13
C PRO A 797 -9.60 -29.80 -35.40
N ILE A 798 -9.56 -28.96 -34.35
CA ILE A 798 -8.87 -27.66 -34.35
C ILE A 798 -7.40 -27.85 -34.73
N SER A 799 -6.95 -27.10 -35.73
CA SER A 799 -5.53 -27.06 -36.09
C SER A 799 -4.75 -26.05 -35.24
N SER A 800 -3.58 -26.44 -34.75
CA SER A 800 -2.63 -25.53 -34.11
C SER A 800 -2.14 -24.39 -35.01
N LYS A 801 -2.35 -24.49 -36.33
CA LYS A 801 -2.06 -23.45 -37.33
C LYS A 801 -3.13 -22.36 -37.44
N HIS A 802 -4.35 -22.61 -36.94
CA HIS A 802 -5.49 -21.69 -37.01
C HIS A 802 -5.83 -21.07 -35.65
N SER A 803 -4.93 -21.18 -34.67
CA SER A 803 -5.24 -20.94 -33.26
C SER A 803 -4.15 -20.18 -32.51
N ILE A 804 -4.58 -19.39 -31.54
CA ILE A 804 -3.77 -18.48 -30.73
C ILE A 804 -4.28 -18.45 -29.29
N LEU A 805 -3.40 -18.17 -28.34
CA LEU A 805 -3.76 -17.93 -26.95
C LEU A 805 -3.90 -16.43 -26.71
N LEU A 806 -4.92 -16.01 -25.96
CA LEU A 806 -5.04 -14.64 -25.45
C LEU A 806 -5.33 -14.64 -23.95
N HIS A 807 -4.95 -13.57 -23.27
CA HIS A 807 -5.11 -13.38 -21.83
C HIS A 807 -6.56 -13.57 -21.32
N SER A 808 -7.60 -13.40 -22.15
CA SER A 808 -8.99 -13.78 -21.80
C SER A 808 -9.92 -13.48 -22.96
N LEU A 809 -11.18 -13.92 -22.86
CA LEU A 809 -12.22 -13.47 -23.79
C LEU A 809 -12.51 -11.97 -23.72
N THR A 810 -12.35 -11.31 -22.56
CA THR A 810 -12.39 -9.82 -22.49
C THR A 810 -11.27 -9.20 -23.32
N ALA A 811 -10.05 -9.74 -23.26
CA ALA A 811 -8.95 -9.29 -24.13
C ALA A 811 -9.19 -9.68 -25.60
N ALA A 812 -9.83 -10.82 -25.87
CA ALA A 812 -10.19 -11.24 -27.22
C ALA A 812 -11.22 -10.27 -27.83
N TYR A 813 -12.28 -9.92 -27.10
CA TYR A 813 -13.27 -8.91 -27.53
C TYR A 813 -12.60 -7.58 -27.91
N ASP A 814 -11.69 -7.08 -27.07
CA ASP A 814 -10.96 -5.83 -27.25
C ASP A 814 -9.94 -5.87 -28.42
N VAL A 815 -9.24 -6.99 -28.58
CA VAL A 815 -8.24 -7.14 -29.67
C VAL A 815 -8.91 -7.44 -31.00
N ILE A 816 -9.95 -8.28 -31.02
CA ILE A 816 -10.69 -8.60 -32.25
C ILE A 816 -11.48 -7.37 -32.71
N SER A 817 -12.20 -6.66 -31.83
CA SER A 817 -12.92 -5.44 -32.23
C SER A 817 -11.99 -4.39 -32.82
N HIS A 818 -10.82 -4.17 -32.20
CA HIS A 818 -9.81 -3.23 -32.68
C HIS A 818 -9.18 -3.63 -34.02
N LEU A 819 -9.25 -4.90 -34.41
CA LEU A 819 -8.76 -5.40 -35.71
C LEU A 819 -9.82 -5.46 -36.80
N VAL A 820 -11.12 -5.57 -36.46
CA VAL A 820 -12.21 -5.72 -37.45
C VAL A 820 -13.10 -4.48 -37.60
N CYS A 821 -13.07 -3.54 -36.65
CA CYS A 821 -13.86 -2.31 -36.66
C CYS A 821 -12.97 -1.06 -36.76
N ASP A 822 -13.42 -0.08 -37.53
CA ASP A 822 -12.92 1.29 -37.47
C ASP A 822 -13.74 2.12 -36.44
N PRO A 823 -13.26 3.28 -35.95
CA PRO A 823 -14.03 4.13 -35.04
C PRO A 823 -15.41 4.49 -35.59
N ASN A 824 -16.45 4.33 -34.77
CA ASN A 824 -17.89 4.42 -35.09
C ASN A 824 -18.53 3.24 -35.81
N ASP A 825 -17.78 2.22 -36.25
CA ASP A 825 -18.39 0.99 -36.77
C ASP A 825 -19.22 0.26 -35.70
N PHE A 826 -20.07 -0.65 -36.15
CA PHE A 826 -21.04 -1.36 -35.33
C PHE A 826 -20.76 -2.87 -35.28
N ILE A 827 -21.13 -3.46 -34.15
CA ILE A 827 -21.18 -4.92 -33.96
C ILE A 827 -22.60 -5.28 -33.52
N LEU A 828 -23.22 -6.27 -34.16
CA LEU A 828 -24.51 -6.82 -33.72
C LEU A 828 -24.30 -7.97 -32.74
N THR A 829 -25.21 -8.15 -31.78
CA THR A 829 -25.27 -9.34 -30.93
C THR A 829 -26.70 -9.54 -30.40
N PRO A 830 -27.20 -10.78 -30.22
CA PRO A 830 -28.52 -11.03 -29.64
C PRO A 830 -28.69 -10.32 -28.28
N SER A 831 -29.87 -9.79 -27.99
CA SER A 831 -30.17 -9.14 -26.70
C SER A 831 -31.36 -9.80 -25.99
N PRO A 832 -31.32 -9.99 -24.66
CA PRO A 832 -30.31 -9.47 -23.72
C PRO A 832 -28.94 -10.15 -23.83
N PHE A 833 -27.86 -9.41 -23.56
CA PHE A 833 -26.47 -9.89 -23.66
C PHE A 833 -25.62 -9.60 -22.41
N TYR A 834 -24.44 -10.21 -22.35
CA TYR A 834 -23.37 -9.89 -21.40
C TYR A 834 -23.02 -8.39 -21.41
N ALA A 835 -23.52 -7.63 -20.43
CA ALA A 835 -23.50 -6.15 -20.41
C ALA A 835 -22.15 -5.49 -20.74
N ARG A 836 -21.02 -6.04 -20.26
CA ARG A 836 -19.69 -5.47 -20.52
C ARG A 836 -19.19 -5.68 -21.95
N ILE A 837 -19.86 -6.45 -22.82
CA ILE A 837 -19.45 -6.60 -24.22
C ILE A 837 -19.31 -5.24 -24.94
N ARG A 838 -20.08 -4.24 -24.49
CA ARG A 838 -20.02 -2.85 -24.97
C ARG A 838 -18.70 -2.17 -24.64
N SER A 839 -18.22 -2.33 -23.41
CA SER A 839 -16.90 -1.82 -22.98
C SER A 839 -15.77 -2.67 -23.56
N ASP A 840 -15.88 -3.99 -23.39
CA ASP A 840 -14.89 -4.98 -23.83
C ASP A 840 -14.62 -4.86 -25.34
N CYS A 841 -15.61 -4.54 -26.19
CA CYS A 841 -15.37 -4.22 -27.60
C CYS A 841 -15.07 -2.74 -27.86
N GLY A 842 -15.81 -1.80 -27.26
CA GLY A 842 -15.92 -0.42 -27.74
C GLY A 842 -14.90 0.57 -27.17
N GLU A 843 -14.31 0.35 -26.00
CA GLU A 843 -13.48 1.38 -25.32
C GLU A 843 -12.22 1.76 -26.10
N ARG A 844 -11.56 0.78 -26.72
CA ARG A 844 -10.32 1.00 -27.49
C ARG A 844 -10.54 1.10 -29.00
N SER A 845 -11.54 0.39 -29.53
CA SER A 845 -11.87 0.40 -30.97
C SER A 845 -12.75 1.59 -31.37
N GLU A 846 -13.43 2.23 -30.40
CA GLU A 846 -14.48 3.22 -30.62
C GLU A 846 -15.68 2.70 -31.45
N CYS A 847 -15.85 1.36 -31.53
CA CYS A 847 -17.01 0.72 -32.13
C CYS A 847 -18.21 0.68 -31.16
N ARG A 848 -19.42 0.46 -31.70
CA ARG A 848 -20.68 0.48 -30.94
C ARG A 848 -21.40 -0.86 -31.05
N VAL A 849 -21.52 -1.59 -29.94
CA VAL A 849 -22.31 -2.84 -29.89
C VAL A 849 -23.82 -2.56 -29.79
N LYS A 850 -24.60 -3.21 -30.65
CA LYS A 850 -26.06 -3.10 -30.78
C LYS A 850 -26.74 -4.44 -30.53
N GLY A 851 -27.86 -4.40 -29.82
CA GLY A 851 -28.67 -5.59 -29.51
C GLY A 851 -29.62 -5.94 -30.65
N VAL A 852 -29.74 -7.23 -30.96
CA VAL A 852 -30.77 -7.80 -31.83
C VAL A 852 -31.79 -8.51 -30.93
N PRO A 853 -33.01 -7.98 -30.75
CA PRO A 853 -33.96 -8.53 -29.77
C PRO A 853 -34.30 -10.00 -30.01
N LEU A 854 -34.12 -10.81 -28.96
CA LEU A 854 -34.63 -12.17 -28.88
C LEU A 854 -36.06 -12.16 -28.33
N ASP A 855 -36.87 -13.10 -28.78
CA ASP A 855 -38.07 -13.54 -28.06
C ASP A 855 -37.62 -14.20 -26.75
N MET A 856 -38.14 -13.74 -25.60
CA MET A 856 -37.75 -14.25 -24.29
C MET A 856 -38.43 -15.59 -23.94
N ASP A 857 -39.62 -15.85 -24.50
CA ASP A 857 -40.34 -17.11 -24.28
C ASP A 857 -39.75 -18.23 -25.16
N ASN A 858 -39.18 -17.86 -26.31
CA ASN A 858 -38.64 -18.80 -27.30
C ASN A 858 -37.38 -18.23 -27.99
N PRO A 859 -36.23 -18.14 -27.31
CA PRO A 859 -35.04 -17.44 -27.83
C PRO A 859 -34.41 -18.14 -29.05
N ARG A 860 -34.45 -17.46 -30.20
CA ARG A 860 -33.99 -17.96 -31.51
C ARG A 860 -33.28 -16.89 -32.34
N LEU A 861 -32.42 -17.30 -33.27
CA LEU A 861 -31.72 -16.39 -34.18
C LEU A 861 -32.57 -16.11 -35.42
N ASP A 862 -33.45 -15.12 -35.34
CA ASP A 862 -34.29 -14.70 -36.47
C ASP A 862 -33.54 -13.75 -37.41
N ILE A 863 -33.31 -14.19 -38.65
CA ILE A 863 -32.66 -13.41 -39.71
C ILE A 863 -33.41 -12.11 -40.03
N ALA A 864 -34.73 -12.05 -39.89
CA ALA A 864 -35.50 -10.83 -40.07
C ALA A 864 -35.15 -9.79 -38.99
N HIS A 865 -34.94 -10.19 -37.74
CA HIS A 865 -34.48 -9.29 -36.68
C HIS A 865 -33.06 -8.80 -36.94
N PHE A 866 -32.14 -9.69 -37.36
CA PHE A 866 -30.79 -9.30 -37.76
C PHE A 866 -30.78 -8.35 -38.97
N GLN A 867 -31.65 -8.57 -39.96
CA GLN A 867 -31.79 -7.69 -41.13
C GLN A 867 -32.36 -6.32 -40.76
N ASN A 868 -33.39 -6.26 -39.90
CA ASN A 868 -33.96 -5.00 -39.42
C ASN A 868 -32.93 -4.14 -38.67
N GLU A 869 -32.18 -4.71 -37.72
CA GLU A 869 -31.13 -3.95 -37.01
C GLU A 869 -29.91 -3.70 -37.90
N PHE A 870 -29.65 -4.52 -38.93
CA PHE A 870 -28.64 -4.24 -39.94
C PHE A 870 -28.99 -2.99 -40.75
N ASP A 871 -30.18 -2.94 -41.33
CA ASP A 871 -30.63 -1.80 -42.15
C ASP A 871 -30.81 -0.52 -41.32
N ARG A 872 -31.05 -0.66 -40.01
CA ARG A 872 -31.14 0.46 -39.06
C ARG A 872 -29.81 1.13 -38.76
N TRP A 873 -28.73 0.37 -38.55
CA TRP A 873 -27.44 0.92 -38.10
C TRP A 873 -26.37 0.98 -39.20
N ASN A 874 -26.45 0.15 -40.24
CA ASN A 874 -25.45 0.14 -41.30
C ASN A 874 -25.58 1.40 -42.18
N GLY A 875 -24.65 2.34 -41.99
CA GLY A 875 -24.70 3.67 -42.60
C GLY A 875 -24.94 4.82 -41.61
N ASP A 876 -25.30 4.53 -40.36
CA ASP A 876 -25.54 5.52 -39.29
C ASP A 876 -24.21 6.09 -38.70
N GLY A 877 -23.42 6.73 -39.57
CA GLY A 877 -22.10 7.24 -39.23
C GLY A 877 -21.02 6.14 -39.04
N GLY A 878 -21.33 4.89 -39.39
CA GLY A 878 -20.44 3.74 -39.35
C GLY A 878 -21.06 2.55 -40.10
N ARG A 879 -20.33 1.44 -40.25
CA ARG A 879 -20.82 0.21 -40.89
C ARG A 879 -20.87 -0.94 -39.89
N ILE A 880 -21.72 -1.92 -40.13
CA ILE A 880 -21.66 -3.17 -39.37
C ILE A 880 -20.48 -4.00 -39.91
N ARG A 881 -19.65 -4.52 -38.99
CA ARG A 881 -18.42 -5.26 -39.32
C ARG A 881 -18.39 -6.68 -38.79
N ALA A 882 -19.07 -6.91 -37.68
CA ALA A 882 -19.11 -8.21 -37.04
C ALA A 882 -20.46 -8.49 -36.36
N ILE A 883 -20.71 -9.77 -36.13
CA ILE A 883 -21.77 -10.29 -35.26
C ILE A 883 -21.10 -11.10 -34.15
N ILE A 884 -21.51 -10.90 -32.90
CA ILE A 884 -21.09 -11.77 -31.78
C ILE A 884 -22.26 -12.66 -31.38
N ILE A 885 -22.01 -13.97 -31.36
CA ILE A 885 -22.93 -15.01 -30.88
C ILE A 885 -22.29 -15.70 -29.68
N MET A 886 -22.97 -15.69 -28.53
CA MET A 886 -22.61 -16.55 -27.39
C MET A 886 -23.46 -17.82 -27.46
N ASN A 887 -22.83 -18.99 -27.54
CA ASN A 887 -23.51 -20.29 -27.62
C ASN A 887 -22.77 -21.33 -26.75
N PRO A 888 -23.34 -21.80 -25.62
CA PRO A 888 -24.62 -21.40 -25.03
C PRO A 888 -24.69 -19.92 -24.63
N HIS A 889 -25.92 -19.39 -24.55
CA HIS A 889 -26.17 -17.95 -24.46
C HIS A 889 -26.00 -17.37 -23.05
N ASN A 890 -25.47 -16.15 -22.96
CA ASN A 890 -25.34 -15.37 -21.71
C ASN A 890 -26.07 -14.04 -21.87
N PRO A 891 -27.19 -13.80 -21.15
CA PRO A 891 -27.51 -14.36 -19.84
C PRO A 891 -28.53 -15.52 -19.80
N LEU A 892 -29.11 -15.94 -20.94
CA LEU A 892 -30.31 -16.81 -20.96
C LEU A 892 -30.04 -18.30 -20.68
N GLY A 893 -28.82 -18.79 -20.88
CA GLY A 893 -28.51 -20.23 -20.84
C GLY A 893 -29.12 -21.05 -21.98
N ASN A 894 -29.64 -20.41 -23.03
CA ASN A 894 -30.20 -21.07 -24.22
C ASN A 894 -29.11 -21.69 -25.11
N ILE A 895 -29.49 -22.68 -25.94
CA ILE A 895 -28.63 -23.31 -26.96
C ILE A 895 -29.31 -23.13 -28.32
N TYR A 896 -28.62 -22.47 -29.25
CA TYR A 896 -29.12 -22.27 -30.62
C TYR A 896 -29.01 -23.55 -31.44
N GLN A 897 -30.02 -23.82 -32.28
CA GLN A 897 -30.05 -25.00 -33.13
C GLN A 897 -29.10 -24.85 -34.33
N LYS A 898 -28.65 -25.99 -34.86
CA LYS A 898 -27.71 -26.05 -35.99
C LYS A 898 -28.17 -25.25 -37.20
N GLU A 899 -29.45 -25.35 -37.55
CA GLU A 899 -30.04 -24.70 -38.72
C GLU A 899 -30.01 -23.17 -38.56
N GLU A 900 -30.31 -22.67 -37.35
CA GLU A 900 -30.24 -21.24 -37.01
C GLU A 900 -28.81 -20.68 -37.15
N LEU A 901 -27.82 -21.44 -36.68
CA LEU A 901 -26.40 -21.06 -36.77
C LEU A 901 -25.93 -20.99 -38.23
N ILE A 902 -26.31 -21.98 -39.05
CA ILE A 902 -25.94 -22.03 -40.48
C ILE A 902 -26.63 -20.89 -41.23
N GLU A 903 -27.92 -20.64 -40.99
CA GLU A 903 -28.68 -19.59 -41.67
C GLU A 903 -28.10 -18.20 -41.37
N LEU A 904 -27.75 -17.93 -40.11
CA LEU A 904 -27.14 -16.66 -39.71
C LEU A 904 -25.75 -16.48 -40.31
N CYS A 905 -24.91 -17.53 -40.28
CA CYS A 905 -23.59 -17.52 -40.92
C CYS A 905 -23.70 -17.20 -42.41
N GLU A 906 -24.55 -17.92 -43.15
CA GLU A 906 -24.74 -17.70 -44.59
C GLU A 906 -25.31 -16.30 -44.91
N TRP A 907 -26.21 -15.78 -44.10
CA TRP A 907 -26.74 -14.42 -44.25
C TRP A 907 -25.67 -13.34 -44.02
N ALA A 908 -24.80 -13.54 -43.03
CA ALA A 908 -23.72 -12.63 -42.67
C ALA A 908 -22.51 -12.70 -43.64
N MET A 909 -22.16 -13.90 -44.11
CA MET A 909 -21.11 -14.13 -45.11
C MET A 909 -21.43 -13.51 -46.47
N LYS A 910 -22.71 -13.45 -46.85
CA LYS A 910 -23.19 -12.69 -48.02
C LYS A 910 -23.02 -11.17 -47.89
N LYS A 911 -22.78 -10.67 -46.67
CA LYS A 911 -22.53 -9.27 -46.34
C LYS A 911 -21.07 -8.98 -45.94
N ASP A 912 -20.18 -9.97 -46.08
CA ASP A 912 -18.76 -9.91 -45.69
C ASP A 912 -18.52 -9.50 -44.22
N LEU A 913 -19.42 -9.95 -43.33
CA LEU A 913 -19.32 -9.73 -41.89
C LEU A 913 -18.52 -10.84 -41.20
N PHE A 914 -17.68 -10.48 -40.23
CA PHE A 914 -17.10 -11.47 -39.31
C PHE A 914 -18.17 -12.03 -38.37
N LEU A 915 -18.12 -13.32 -38.05
CA LEU A 915 -18.92 -13.89 -36.98
C LEU A 915 -18.00 -14.40 -35.86
N ILE A 916 -18.23 -13.89 -34.67
CA ILE A 916 -17.42 -14.15 -33.47
C ILE A 916 -18.27 -15.01 -32.53
N PHE A 917 -17.88 -16.28 -32.38
CA PHE A 917 -18.55 -17.27 -31.54
C PHE A 917 -17.84 -17.40 -30.20
N ASP A 918 -18.50 -16.97 -29.13
CA ASP A 918 -18.10 -17.22 -27.75
C ASP A 918 -18.78 -18.52 -27.25
N GLU A 919 -17.98 -19.57 -27.07
CA GLU A 919 -18.44 -20.87 -26.57
C GLU A 919 -17.86 -21.17 -25.17
N ILE A 920 -17.69 -20.14 -24.31
CA ILE A 920 -17.20 -20.23 -22.91
C ILE A 920 -18.14 -20.97 -21.93
N LEU A 921 -19.31 -21.43 -22.38
CA LEU A 921 -20.30 -22.15 -21.54
C LEU A 921 -20.58 -23.58 -22.06
N SER A 922 -19.81 -24.05 -23.04
CA SER A 922 -20.07 -25.30 -23.77
C SER A 922 -19.89 -26.56 -22.92
N GLU A 923 -19.01 -26.56 -21.92
CA GLU A 923 -18.83 -27.72 -21.03
C GLU A 923 -19.85 -27.80 -19.87
N ILE A 924 -20.64 -26.74 -19.66
CA ILE A 924 -21.67 -26.66 -18.59
C ILE A 924 -23.11 -26.61 -19.13
N ILE A 925 -23.37 -27.37 -20.19
CA ILE A 925 -24.71 -27.75 -20.64
C ILE A 925 -25.25 -28.86 -19.73
N TYR A 926 -26.46 -28.71 -19.17
CA TYR A 926 -26.89 -29.49 -18.02
C TYR A 926 -27.21 -30.95 -18.32
N SER A 927 -28.07 -31.22 -19.32
CA SER A 927 -28.45 -32.60 -19.67
C SER A 927 -27.66 -33.17 -20.85
N GLU A 928 -27.57 -34.50 -20.90
CA GLU A 928 -27.00 -35.24 -22.04
C GLU A 928 -27.92 -35.21 -23.29
N GLU A 929 -29.16 -34.76 -23.16
CA GLU A 929 -30.06 -34.51 -24.30
C GLU A 929 -29.72 -33.14 -24.93
N GLU A 930 -29.63 -32.11 -24.11
CA GLU A 930 -29.22 -30.76 -24.55
C GLU A 930 -27.79 -30.77 -25.11
N LYS A 931 -26.86 -31.52 -24.50
CA LYS A 931 -25.49 -31.65 -25.01
C LYS A 931 -25.41 -32.31 -26.40
N LYS A 932 -26.39 -33.15 -26.78
CA LYS A 932 -26.52 -33.69 -28.15
C LYS A 932 -27.13 -32.71 -29.14
N SER A 933 -27.91 -31.73 -28.66
CA SER A 933 -28.48 -30.66 -29.50
C SER A 933 -27.53 -29.49 -29.71
N PHE A 934 -26.50 -29.37 -28.87
CA PHE A 934 -25.44 -28.37 -29.02
C PHE A 934 -24.51 -28.74 -30.17
N HIS A 935 -24.29 -27.77 -31.06
CA HIS A 935 -23.27 -27.83 -32.08
C HIS A 935 -22.32 -26.65 -31.91
N SER A 936 -21.03 -26.94 -31.75
CA SER A 936 -19.99 -25.92 -31.90
C SER A 936 -19.96 -25.45 -33.35
N ILE A 937 -19.74 -24.15 -33.59
CA ILE A 937 -19.56 -23.64 -34.97
C ILE A 937 -18.39 -24.33 -35.69
N LEU A 938 -17.40 -24.84 -34.95
CA LEU A 938 -16.22 -25.52 -35.50
C LEU A 938 -16.58 -26.81 -36.25
N ASP A 939 -17.63 -27.52 -35.83
CA ASP A 939 -18.14 -28.72 -36.54
C ASP A 939 -19.02 -28.38 -37.75
N LEU A 940 -19.37 -27.11 -37.93
CA LEU A 940 -20.23 -26.64 -39.01
C LEU A 940 -19.45 -25.96 -40.15
N LEU A 941 -18.14 -25.72 -39.98
CA LEU A 941 -17.31 -24.96 -40.93
C LEU A 941 -17.36 -25.48 -42.38
N ASP A 942 -17.37 -26.81 -42.56
CA ASP A 942 -17.43 -27.44 -43.89
C ASP A 942 -18.79 -27.27 -44.60
N LEU A 943 -19.81 -26.76 -43.89
CA LEU A 943 -21.15 -26.44 -44.42
C LEU A 943 -21.31 -24.97 -44.81
N LEU A 944 -20.30 -24.13 -44.54
CA LEU A 944 -20.35 -22.67 -44.72
C LEU A 944 -19.62 -22.22 -45.98
N SER A 945 -20.11 -21.17 -46.62
CA SER A 945 -19.57 -20.64 -47.89
C SER A 945 -18.29 -19.81 -47.75
N LYS A 946 -18.05 -19.19 -46.58
CA LYS A 946 -16.85 -18.39 -46.26
C LYS A 946 -16.35 -18.64 -44.83
N PRO A 947 -15.89 -19.86 -44.48
CA PRO A 947 -15.47 -20.22 -43.13
C PRO A 947 -14.29 -19.37 -42.60
N GLU A 948 -13.56 -18.66 -43.47
CA GLU A 948 -12.54 -17.69 -43.08
C GLU A 948 -13.08 -16.48 -42.29
N LEU A 949 -14.37 -16.16 -42.41
CA LEU A 949 -15.01 -15.09 -41.64
C LEU A 949 -15.40 -15.51 -40.21
N ILE A 950 -15.24 -16.78 -39.86
CA ILE A 950 -15.49 -17.28 -38.50
C ILE A 950 -14.29 -17.02 -37.58
N VAL A 951 -14.60 -16.54 -36.38
CA VAL A 951 -13.72 -16.51 -35.22
C VAL A 951 -14.43 -17.24 -34.09
N TRP A 952 -13.84 -18.31 -33.57
CA TRP A 952 -14.33 -19.03 -32.40
C TRP A 952 -13.42 -18.74 -31.21
N MET A 953 -13.99 -18.72 -30.00
CA MET A 953 -13.23 -18.55 -28.77
C MET A 953 -13.88 -19.20 -27.56
N SER A 954 -13.06 -19.72 -26.64
CA SER A 954 -13.51 -20.27 -25.36
C SER A 954 -12.43 -20.19 -24.27
N SER A 955 -12.82 -20.38 -23.00
CA SER A 955 -11.92 -20.42 -21.84
C SER A 955 -12.51 -21.21 -20.66
N LEU A 956 -11.63 -21.66 -19.76
CA LEU A 956 -12.02 -22.39 -18.54
C LEU A 956 -12.57 -21.48 -17.42
N SER A 957 -12.76 -20.19 -17.70
CA SER A 957 -13.08 -19.17 -16.69
C SER A 957 -14.47 -19.33 -16.06
N LYS A 958 -15.40 -20.01 -16.75
CA LYS A 958 -16.78 -20.24 -16.29
C LYS A 958 -17.05 -21.70 -15.99
N ASP A 959 -16.56 -22.60 -16.83
CA ASP A 959 -16.83 -24.03 -16.70
C ASP A 959 -16.15 -24.64 -15.46
N ILE A 960 -14.84 -24.41 -15.30
CA ILE A 960 -14.08 -24.84 -14.12
C ILE A 960 -14.16 -23.80 -12.99
N GLY A 961 -14.48 -22.54 -13.30
CA GLY A 961 -14.57 -21.49 -12.27
C GLY A 961 -13.22 -20.90 -11.85
N ILE A 962 -12.27 -20.82 -12.78
CA ILE A 962 -10.94 -20.22 -12.57
C ILE A 962 -10.77 -18.87 -13.32
N PRO A 963 -11.66 -17.86 -13.16
CA PRO A 963 -11.59 -16.62 -13.92
C PRO A 963 -10.32 -15.80 -13.65
N GLY A 964 -9.63 -16.05 -12.54
CA GLY A 964 -8.32 -15.46 -12.22
C GLY A 964 -7.13 -16.10 -12.95
N VAL A 965 -7.30 -17.28 -13.56
CA VAL A 965 -6.30 -17.90 -14.45
C VAL A 965 -6.61 -17.43 -15.87
N ARG A 966 -5.90 -16.38 -16.28
CA ARG A 966 -6.23 -15.51 -17.41
C ARG A 966 -5.75 -16.10 -18.73
N THR A 967 -6.46 -17.13 -19.18
CA THR A 967 -6.11 -17.89 -20.39
C THR A 967 -7.34 -18.21 -21.23
N SER A 968 -7.27 -18.03 -22.55
CA SER A 968 -8.29 -18.41 -23.53
C SER A 968 -7.69 -18.90 -24.84
N LEU A 969 -8.41 -19.76 -25.56
CA LEU A 969 -8.06 -20.21 -26.90
C LEU A 969 -8.97 -19.51 -27.93
N ILE A 970 -8.36 -18.91 -28.96
CA ILE A 970 -9.07 -18.34 -30.12
C ILE A 970 -8.71 -19.16 -31.36
N VAL A 971 -9.68 -19.41 -32.22
CA VAL A 971 -9.52 -20.12 -33.51
C VAL A 971 -10.09 -19.26 -34.63
N THR A 972 -9.36 -19.06 -35.72
CA THR A 972 -9.88 -18.43 -36.93
C THR A 972 -9.15 -18.93 -38.19
N HIS A 973 -9.90 -19.08 -39.26
CA HIS A 973 -9.38 -19.49 -40.56
C HIS A 973 -8.89 -18.30 -41.40
N SER A 974 -9.22 -17.05 -41.02
CA SER A 974 -8.62 -15.85 -41.63
C SER A 974 -7.14 -15.73 -41.26
N GLN A 975 -6.29 -16.10 -42.21
CA GLN A 975 -4.84 -15.96 -42.10
C GLN A 975 -4.40 -14.50 -41.87
N SER A 976 -5.14 -13.53 -42.40
CA SER A 976 -4.90 -12.11 -42.19
C SER A 976 -5.20 -11.72 -40.75
N LEU A 977 -6.37 -12.10 -40.22
CA LEU A 977 -6.75 -11.81 -38.84
C LEU A 977 -5.83 -12.52 -37.85
N LEU A 978 -5.54 -13.81 -38.05
CA LEU A 978 -4.63 -14.57 -37.19
C LEU A 978 -3.23 -13.95 -37.14
N ARG A 979 -2.69 -13.48 -38.26
CA ARG A 979 -1.39 -12.78 -38.28
C ARG A 979 -1.43 -11.47 -37.52
N SER A 980 -2.54 -10.71 -37.61
CA SER A 980 -2.72 -9.48 -36.84
C SER A 980 -2.91 -9.75 -35.34
N LEU A 981 -3.67 -10.79 -34.98
CA LEU A 981 -3.79 -11.28 -33.60
C LEU A 981 -2.42 -11.66 -33.03
N ILE A 982 -1.58 -12.40 -33.77
CA ILE A 982 -0.19 -12.73 -33.39
C ILE A 982 0.68 -11.48 -33.16
N ARG A 983 0.40 -10.35 -33.84
CA ARG A 983 1.11 -9.08 -33.57
C ARG A 983 0.65 -8.41 -32.28
N LEU A 984 -0.63 -8.54 -31.93
CA LEU A 984 -1.21 -7.94 -30.71
C LEU A 984 -1.16 -8.87 -29.49
N GLU A 985 -0.94 -10.18 -29.68
CA GLU A 985 -0.64 -11.17 -28.63
C GLU A 985 0.54 -10.70 -27.77
N ALA A 986 1.56 -10.07 -28.36
CA ALA A 986 2.68 -9.49 -27.61
C ALA A 986 2.29 -8.38 -26.60
N LEU A 987 1.09 -7.81 -26.72
CA LEU A 987 0.51 -6.83 -25.78
C LEU A 987 -0.53 -7.46 -24.82
N ALA A 988 -0.93 -8.70 -25.06
CA ALA A 988 -2.01 -9.42 -24.36
C ALA A 988 -1.69 -10.91 -24.14
N ASP A 989 -0.40 -11.23 -23.93
CA ASP A 989 0.13 -12.58 -23.77
C ASP A 989 -0.41 -13.21 -22.48
N VAL A 990 -0.56 -14.54 -22.49
CA VAL A 990 -0.99 -15.30 -21.32
C VAL A 990 0.23 -15.49 -20.40
N PRO A 991 0.18 -15.07 -19.12
CA PRO A 991 1.27 -15.30 -18.18
C PRO A 991 1.67 -16.78 -18.12
N ALA A 992 2.97 -17.06 -18.14
CA ALA A 992 3.48 -18.44 -18.03
C ALA A 992 2.96 -19.25 -16.82
N PRO A 993 2.74 -18.67 -15.61
CA PRO A 993 2.07 -19.39 -14.52
C PRO A 993 0.69 -19.93 -14.93
N ASP A 994 -0.16 -19.07 -15.49
CA ASP A 994 -1.53 -19.39 -15.88
C ASP A 994 -1.55 -20.48 -16.96
N GLN A 995 -0.63 -20.39 -17.92
CA GLN A 995 -0.42 -21.42 -18.94
C GLN A 995 -0.04 -22.78 -18.33
N LEU A 996 0.85 -22.80 -17.35
CA LEU A 996 1.29 -24.03 -16.69
C LEU A 996 0.20 -24.63 -15.78
N ILE A 997 -0.58 -23.79 -15.11
CA ILE A 997 -1.77 -24.21 -14.34
C ILE A 997 -2.79 -24.86 -15.28
N VAL A 998 -3.10 -24.22 -16.41
CA VAL A 998 -4.01 -24.80 -17.41
C VAL A 998 -3.46 -26.11 -17.97
N GLN A 999 -2.15 -26.20 -18.26
CA GLN A 999 -1.55 -27.48 -18.68
C GLN A 999 -1.68 -28.58 -17.61
N HIS A 1000 -1.63 -28.24 -16.32
CA HIS A 1000 -1.81 -29.22 -15.24
C HIS A 1000 -3.27 -29.71 -15.18
N LEU A 1001 -4.23 -28.79 -15.21
CA LEU A 1001 -5.67 -29.13 -15.19
C LEU A 1001 -6.08 -29.92 -16.44
N LEU A 1002 -5.71 -29.47 -17.64
CA LEU A 1002 -6.15 -30.07 -18.90
C LEU A 1002 -5.49 -31.43 -19.24
N LYS A 1003 -4.41 -31.80 -18.54
CA LYS A 1003 -3.78 -33.13 -18.69
C LYS A 1003 -4.45 -34.21 -17.86
N ASP A 1004 -5.19 -33.85 -16.81
CA ASP A 1004 -5.88 -34.80 -15.94
C ASP A 1004 -7.31 -35.06 -16.45
N LYS A 1005 -7.41 -35.94 -17.45
CA LYS A 1005 -8.68 -36.25 -18.11
C LYS A 1005 -9.72 -36.89 -17.17
N ASP A 1006 -9.27 -37.70 -16.21
CA ASP A 1006 -10.15 -38.34 -15.22
C ASP A 1006 -10.75 -37.29 -14.27
N TRP A 1007 -9.91 -36.35 -13.79
CA TRP A 1007 -10.39 -35.23 -13.00
C TRP A 1007 -11.31 -34.29 -13.79
N LEU A 1008 -11.00 -33.96 -15.05
CA LEU A 1008 -11.86 -33.13 -15.90
C LEU A 1008 -13.25 -33.75 -16.10
N SER A 1009 -13.31 -35.04 -16.41
CA SER A 1009 -14.59 -35.76 -16.57
C SER A 1009 -15.42 -35.70 -15.29
N SER A 1010 -14.77 -35.93 -14.14
CA SER A 1010 -15.40 -35.87 -12.81
C SER A 1010 -15.89 -34.46 -12.44
N ILE A 1011 -15.07 -33.41 -12.64
CA ILE A 1011 -15.40 -32.03 -12.27
C ILE A 1011 -16.49 -31.45 -13.17
N PHE A 1012 -16.47 -31.70 -14.48
CA PHE A 1012 -17.54 -31.24 -15.37
C PHE A 1012 -18.85 -31.98 -15.10
N SER A 1013 -18.82 -33.29 -14.83
CA SER A 1013 -20.02 -34.03 -14.40
C SER A 1013 -20.62 -33.44 -13.11
N THR A 1014 -19.78 -33.23 -12.09
CA THR A 1014 -20.20 -32.67 -10.80
C THR A 1014 -20.74 -31.25 -10.93
N THR A 1015 -20.06 -30.39 -11.69
CA THR A 1015 -20.48 -29.00 -11.96
C THR A 1015 -21.82 -28.95 -12.68
N ARG A 1016 -22.04 -29.77 -13.71
CA ARG A 1016 -23.32 -29.84 -14.44
C ARG A 1016 -24.47 -30.27 -13.54
N ILE A 1017 -24.28 -31.30 -12.73
CA ILE A 1017 -25.29 -31.78 -11.77
C ILE A 1017 -25.65 -30.68 -10.76
N ARG A 1018 -24.66 -30.00 -10.17
CA ARG A 1018 -24.89 -28.92 -9.21
C ARG A 1018 -25.59 -27.72 -9.85
N LEU A 1019 -25.13 -27.25 -11.01
CA LEU A 1019 -25.75 -26.12 -11.72
C LEU A 1019 -27.19 -26.42 -12.18
N SER A 1020 -27.48 -27.65 -12.61
CA SER A 1020 -28.84 -28.09 -12.94
C SER A 1020 -29.76 -28.09 -11.72
N ALA A 1021 -29.29 -28.57 -10.56
CA ALA A 1021 -30.05 -28.50 -9.32
C ALA A 1021 -30.27 -27.04 -8.85
N HIS A 1022 -29.28 -26.16 -9.04
CA HIS A 1022 -29.36 -24.74 -8.71
C HIS A 1022 -30.37 -24.01 -9.63
N SER A 1023 -30.37 -24.27 -10.94
CA SER A 1023 -31.33 -23.65 -11.86
C SER A 1023 -32.76 -24.10 -11.58
N GLN A 1024 -32.99 -25.40 -11.37
CA GLN A 1024 -34.31 -25.94 -10.98
C GLN A 1024 -34.82 -25.33 -9.68
N PHE A 1025 -33.96 -25.22 -8.65
CA PHE A 1025 -34.32 -24.60 -7.38
C PHE A 1025 -34.74 -23.13 -7.55
N ILE A 1026 -34.00 -22.34 -8.34
CA ILE A 1026 -34.32 -20.91 -8.52
C ILE A 1026 -35.60 -20.73 -9.35
N VAL A 1027 -35.74 -21.45 -10.46
CA VAL A 1027 -36.92 -21.34 -11.33
C VAL A 1027 -38.18 -21.68 -10.53
N SER A 1028 -38.23 -22.85 -9.88
CA SER A 1028 -39.38 -23.24 -9.04
C SER A 1028 -39.65 -22.25 -7.90
N SER A 1029 -38.59 -21.79 -7.22
CA SER A 1029 -38.73 -20.80 -6.14
C SER A 1029 -39.32 -19.48 -6.65
N LEU A 1030 -38.80 -18.91 -7.73
CA LEU A 1030 -39.25 -17.60 -8.23
C LEU A 1030 -40.63 -17.69 -8.88
N GLU A 1031 -40.94 -18.77 -9.61
CA GLU A 1031 -42.25 -18.98 -10.22
C GLU A 1031 -43.37 -19.14 -9.18
N SER A 1032 -43.10 -19.74 -8.01
CA SER A 1032 -44.09 -19.86 -6.93
C SER A 1032 -44.57 -18.49 -6.39
N ILE A 1033 -43.78 -17.42 -6.59
CA ILE A 1033 -44.10 -16.03 -6.26
C ILE A 1033 -44.37 -15.19 -7.53
N ASP A 1034 -44.75 -15.84 -8.63
CA ASP A 1034 -45.13 -15.25 -9.91
C ASP A 1034 -44.02 -14.38 -10.56
N ILE A 1035 -42.76 -14.76 -10.39
CA ILE A 1035 -41.61 -14.19 -11.13
C ILE A 1035 -41.27 -15.17 -12.26
N GLN A 1036 -41.66 -14.82 -13.49
CA GLN A 1036 -41.37 -15.64 -14.67
C GLN A 1036 -39.85 -15.68 -14.92
N CYS A 1037 -39.32 -16.88 -15.14
CA CYS A 1037 -37.90 -17.09 -15.47
C CYS A 1037 -37.77 -17.61 -16.90
N VAL A 1038 -36.68 -17.26 -17.59
CA VAL A 1038 -36.25 -18.00 -18.79
C VAL A 1038 -35.40 -19.19 -18.29
N PRO A 1039 -35.89 -20.44 -18.41
CA PRO A 1039 -35.19 -21.59 -17.85
C PRO A 1039 -33.89 -21.88 -18.61
N PRO A 1040 -32.72 -21.85 -17.95
CA PRO A 1040 -31.44 -22.07 -18.61
C PRO A 1040 -31.21 -23.57 -18.87
N LYS A 1041 -30.65 -23.89 -20.04
CA LYS A 1041 -30.18 -25.23 -20.44
C LYS A 1041 -28.69 -25.43 -20.15
N ALA A 1042 -27.97 -24.34 -19.94
CA ALA A 1042 -26.53 -24.29 -19.74
C ALA A 1042 -26.10 -23.03 -18.98
N GLY A 1043 -24.86 -23.02 -18.50
CA GLY A 1043 -24.23 -21.83 -17.94
C GLY A 1043 -24.43 -21.66 -16.43
N ILE A 1044 -24.30 -20.43 -15.95
CA ILE A 1044 -24.36 -20.07 -14.52
C ILE A 1044 -25.27 -18.88 -14.22
N THR A 1045 -26.10 -18.48 -15.18
CA THR A 1045 -27.02 -17.34 -15.08
C THR A 1045 -28.36 -17.65 -15.72
N LEU A 1046 -29.41 -16.96 -15.27
CA LEU A 1046 -30.71 -16.88 -15.94
C LEU A 1046 -31.24 -15.45 -15.93
N MET A 1047 -32.28 -15.21 -16.73
CA MET A 1047 -33.08 -13.98 -16.69
C MET A 1047 -34.42 -14.26 -16.02
N ALA A 1048 -34.86 -13.34 -15.16
CA ALA A 1048 -36.14 -13.40 -14.46
C ALA A 1048 -36.84 -12.03 -14.51
N ASP A 1049 -38.15 -12.02 -14.68
CA ASP A 1049 -38.95 -10.80 -14.77
C ASP A 1049 -39.59 -10.43 -13.41
N PHE A 1050 -39.08 -9.36 -12.81
CA PHE A 1050 -39.60 -8.76 -11.58
C PHE A 1050 -40.60 -7.62 -11.88
N SER A 1051 -41.03 -7.41 -13.13
CA SER A 1051 -41.92 -6.30 -13.52
C SER A 1051 -43.20 -6.22 -12.69
N LYS A 1052 -43.75 -7.35 -12.25
CA LYS A 1052 -44.88 -7.46 -11.29
C LYS A 1052 -44.65 -6.71 -9.97
N TYR A 1053 -43.40 -6.56 -9.55
CA TYR A 1053 -42.99 -5.94 -8.29
C TYR A 1053 -42.53 -4.47 -8.45
N LEU A 1054 -42.59 -3.93 -9.67
CA LEU A 1054 -42.37 -2.51 -9.95
C LEU A 1054 -43.73 -1.77 -9.94
N PRO A 1055 -43.87 -0.63 -9.25
CA PRO A 1055 -45.05 0.24 -9.33
C PRO A 1055 -45.37 0.74 -10.76
N SER A 1056 -44.34 0.89 -11.59
CA SER A 1056 -44.45 1.14 -13.02
C SER A 1056 -43.21 0.62 -13.75
N GLN A 1057 -43.32 0.25 -15.03
CA GLN A 1057 -42.19 -0.25 -15.82
C GLN A 1057 -41.25 0.89 -16.26
N SER A 1058 -40.57 1.51 -15.30
CA SER A 1058 -39.60 2.59 -15.51
C SER A 1058 -38.23 2.24 -14.92
N THR A 1059 -37.19 2.93 -15.39
CA THR A 1059 -35.81 2.74 -14.88
C THR A 1059 -35.69 3.17 -13.42
N GLU A 1060 -36.44 4.21 -13.01
CA GLU A 1060 -36.46 4.73 -11.64
C GLU A 1060 -37.02 3.70 -10.65
N GLU A 1061 -38.06 2.96 -11.04
CA GLU A 1061 -38.63 1.89 -10.22
C GLU A 1061 -37.76 0.61 -10.24
N GLU A 1062 -37.08 0.31 -11.34
CA GLU A 1062 -36.04 -0.72 -11.39
C GLU A 1062 -34.88 -0.37 -10.42
N ASP A 1063 -34.43 0.88 -10.40
CA ASP A 1063 -33.42 1.39 -9.46
C ASP A 1063 -33.90 1.34 -8.00
N ALA A 1064 -35.14 1.71 -7.73
CA ALA A 1064 -35.73 1.64 -6.39
C ALA A 1064 -35.82 0.19 -5.88
N LEU A 1065 -36.23 -0.77 -6.73
CA LEU A 1065 -36.23 -2.19 -6.38
C LEU A 1065 -34.80 -2.71 -6.19
N HIS A 1066 -33.86 -2.36 -7.06
CA HIS A 1066 -32.46 -2.76 -6.93
C HIS A 1066 -31.84 -2.28 -5.59
N LEU A 1067 -32.08 -1.02 -5.19
CA LEU A 1067 -31.66 -0.50 -3.89
C LEU A 1067 -32.32 -1.22 -2.71
N ARG A 1068 -33.57 -1.68 -2.85
CA ARG A 1068 -34.26 -2.49 -1.83
C ARG A 1068 -33.64 -3.89 -1.69
N LEU A 1069 -33.30 -4.54 -2.81
CA LEU A 1069 -32.59 -5.83 -2.83
C LEU A 1069 -31.23 -5.72 -2.12
N VAL A 1070 -30.43 -4.71 -2.48
CA VAL A 1070 -29.12 -4.47 -1.85
C VAL A 1070 -29.25 -4.23 -0.34
N LYS A 1071 -30.26 -3.47 0.10
CA LYS A 1071 -30.58 -3.28 1.53
C LYS A 1071 -31.04 -4.55 2.24
N ALA A 1072 -31.68 -5.49 1.53
CA ALA A 1072 -32.02 -6.81 2.03
C ALA A 1072 -30.83 -7.78 2.05
N GLY A 1073 -29.63 -7.34 1.65
CA GLY A 1073 -28.42 -8.16 1.67
C GLY A 1073 -28.30 -9.12 0.49
N VAL A 1074 -28.87 -8.79 -0.67
CA VAL A 1074 -28.70 -9.56 -1.91
C VAL A 1074 -28.53 -8.62 -3.10
N ILE A 1075 -27.63 -8.93 -4.03
CA ILE A 1075 -27.43 -8.10 -5.22
C ILE A 1075 -27.58 -8.93 -6.50
N LEU A 1076 -28.35 -8.38 -7.45
CA LEU A 1076 -28.65 -8.93 -8.77
C LEU A 1076 -28.14 -7.98 -9.87
N THR A 1077 -28.09 -8.40 -11.13
CA THR A 1077 -27.81 -7.49 -12.25
C THR A 1077 -29.11 -7.04 -12.92
N LYS A 1078 -29.37 -5.73 -12.94
CA LYS A 1078 -30.50 -5.11 -13.64
C LYS A 1078 -30.50 -5.42 -15.16
N GLY A 1079 -31.67 -5.40 -15.78
CA GLY A 1079 -31.87 -5.70 -17.19
C GLY A 1079 -31.44 -4.59 -18.14
N GLY A 1080 -31.52 -3.31 -17.74
CA GLY A 1080 -31.10 -2.18 -18.57
C GLY A 1080 -29.67 -2.32 -19.15
N PRO A 1081 -28.63 -2.57 -18.32
CA PRO A 1081 -27.27 -2.82 -18.79
C PRO A 1081 -27.10 -3.99 -19.77
N THR A 1082 -27.94 -5.02 -19.68
CA THR A 1082 -27.91 -6.18 -20.60
C THR A 1082 -28.75 -6.00 -21.86
N HIS A 1083 -29.49 -4.88 -22.00
CA HIS A 1083 -30.60 -4.73 -22.95
C HIS A 1083 -31.65 -5.85 -22.82
N ALA A 1084 -32.19 -6.05 -21.63
CA ALA A 1084 -33.48 -6.72 -21.50
C ALA A 1084 -34.60 -5.93 -22.23
N PRO A 1085 -35.72 -6.57 -22.63
CA PRO A 1085 -36.77 -5.92 -23.41
C PRO A 1085 -37.42 -4.72 -22.72
N SER A 1086 -37.45 -4.70 -21.38
CA SER A 1086 -38.09 -3.66 -20.55
C SER A 1086 -37.41 -3.55 -19.18
N PRO A 1087 -37.64 -2.45 -18.43
CA PRO A 1087 -37.27 -2.36 -17.02
C PRO A 1087 -38.00 -3.41 -16.17
N GLY A 1088 -37.31 -3.95 -15.16
CA GLY A 1088 -37.85 -4.96 -14.24
C GLY A 1088 -37.29 -6.36 -14.46
N TRP A 1089 -36.64 -6.62 -15.59
CA TRP A 1089 -35.86 -7.83 -15.80
C TRP A 1089 -34.58 -7.83 -14.98
N TYR A 1090 -34.18 -8.97 -14.42
CA TYR A 1090 -32.91 -9.16 -13.73
C TYR A 1090 -32.18 -10.41 -14.22
N ARG A 1091 -30.87 -10.28 -14.41
CA ARG A 1091 -29.96 -11.43 -14.50
C ARG A 1091 -29.55 -11.86 -13.09
N ILE A 1092 -29.78 -13.14 -12.80
CA ILE A 1092 -29.38 -13.80 -11.55
C ILE A 1092 -28.23 -14.75 -11.88
N ALA A 1093 -27.11 -14.63 -11.17
CA ALA A 1093 -26.00 -15.58 -11.22
C ALA A 1093 -26.13 -16.60 -10.07
N PHE A 1094 -26.04 -17.88 -10.40
CA PHE A 1094 -26.30 -18.98 -9.47
C PHE A 1094 -25.17 -20.00 -9.35
N GLY A 1095 -24.02 -19.70 -9.97
CA GLY A 1095 -22.75 -20.39 -9.74
C GLY A 1095 -22.15 -20.13 -8.36
N VAL A 1096 -22.95 -19.97 -7.29
CA VAL A 1096 -22.48 -19.75 -5.91
C VAL A 1096 -22.67 -21.02 -5.08
N PRO A 1097 -22.04 -21.18 -3.89
CA PRO A 1097 -22.32 -22.29 -2.99
C PRO A 1097 -23.81 -22.42 -2.66
N LYS A 1098 -24.29 -23.65 -2.43
CA LYS A 1098 -25.71 -23.96 -2.23
C LYS A 1098 -26.33 -23.08 -1.13
N GLU A 1099 -25.65 -22.95 0.00
CA GLU A 1099 -26.12 -22.24 1.18
C GLU A 1099 -26.20 -20.72 0.96
N GLU A 1100 -25.29 -20.16 0.15
CA GLU A 1100 -25.37 -18.77 -0.30
C GLU A 1100 -26.58 -18.54 -1.22
N LEU A 1101 -26.87 -19.50 -2.10
CA LEU A 1101 -28.02 -19.42 -2.99
C LEU A 1101 -29.36 -19.52 -2.25
N GLU A 1102 -29.51 -20.50 -1.36
CA GLU A 1102 -30.69 -20.67 -0.50
C GLU A 1102 -30.99 -19.39 0.31
N LEU A 1103 -29.97 -18.81 0.94
CA LEU A 1103 -30.12 -17.57 1.72
C LEU A 1103 -30.39 -16.34 0.83
N GLY A 1104 -29.79 -16.28 -0.36
CA GLY A 1104 -30.04 -15.23 -1.34
C GLY A 1104 -31.50 -15.22 -1.83
N ILE A 1105 -32.04 -16.38 -2.20
CA ILE A 1105 -33.46 -16.54 -2.58
C ILE A 1105 -34.39 -16.26 -1.39
N THR A 1106 -34.03 -16.71 -0.18
CA THR A 1106 -34.81 -16.42 1.05
C THR A 1106 -34.96 -14.92 1.28
N ARG A 1107 -33.89 -14.13 1.08
CA ARG A 1107 -33.92 -12.66 1.21
C ARG A 1107 -34.80 -11.97 0.16
N ILE A 1108 -34.84 -12.51 -1.06
CA ILE A 1108 -35.75 -12.03 -2.11
C ILE A 1108 -37.20 -12.28 -1.68
N TYR A 1109 -37.50 -13.47 -1.16
CA TYR A 1109 -38.82 -13.81 -0.62
C TYR A 1109 -39.24 -12.88 0.54
N GLU A 1110 -38.38 -12.73 1.55
CA GLU A 1110 -38.66 -11.88 2.72
C GLU A 1110 -38.90 -10.40 2.33
N LEU A 1111 -38.26 -9.92 1.26
CA LEU A 1111 -38.43 -8.57 0.74
C LEU A 1111 -39.72 -8.38 -0.09
N LEU A 1112 -40.10 -9.38 -0.88
CA LEU A 1112 -41.18 -9.28 -1.87
C LEU A 1112 -42.52 -9.83 -1.39
N VAL A 1113 -42.50 -10.90 -0.59
CA VAL A 1113 -43.68 -11.58 -0.03
C VAL A 1113 -43.48 -11.93 1.45
N PRO A 1114 -43.37 -10.92 2.35
CA PRO A 1114 -43.04 -11.14 3.76
C PRO A 1114 -43.92 -12.20 4.45
N GLY A 1115 -43.30 -13.17 5.10
CA GLY A 1115 -43.98 -14.25 5.83
C GLY A 1115 -44.29 -15.52 5.02
N ARG A 1116 -44.09 -15.52 3.70
CA ARG A 1116 -44.10 -16.75 2.89
C ARG A 1116 -42.74 -17.44 2.97
N LYS A 1117 -42.72 -18.78 2.99
CA LYS A 1117 -41.49 -19.58 2.94
C LYS A 1117 -41.08 -19.85 1.49
N VAL A 1118 -39.80 -20.14 1.27
CA VAL A 1118 -39.31 -20.59 -0.04
C VAL A 1118 -39.95 -21.93 -0.40
N GLU A 1119 -40.58 -21.99 -1.58
CA GLU A 1119 -41.26 -23.15 -2.13
C GLU A 1119 -40.43 -23.73 -3.30
N GLY A 1120 -39.37 -24.46 -2.96
CA GLY A 1120 -38.47 -25.09 -3.93
C GLY A 1120 -37.51 -26.09 -3.25
N GLU A 1121 -37.23 -27.21 -3.91
CA GLU A 1121 -36.33 -28.25 -3.42
C GLU A 1121 -35.16 -28.50 -4.38
N PHE A 1122 -33.99 -28.82 -3.83
CA PHE A 1122 -32.83 -29.25 -4.63
C PHE A 1122 -33.03 -30.70 -5.08
N ASN A 1123 -33.68 -30.88 -6.22
CA ASN A 1123 -33.81 -32.18 -6.87
C ASN A 1123 -32.47 -32.64 -7.46
N SER A 1124 -31.61 -33.20 -6.61
CA SER A 1124 -30.57 -34.11 -7.09
C SER A 1124 -31.25 -35.34 -7.70
N GLY A 1125 -31.21 -35.45 -9.04
CA GLY A 1125 -31.63 -36.65 -9.75
C GLY A 1125 -30.99 -37.91 -9.17
N PRO A 1126 -31.62 -39.08 -9.31
CA PRO A 1126 -31.25 -40.27 -8.55
C PRO A 1126 -29.79 -40.67 -8.77
N ASN A 1127 -29.03 -40.79 -7.67
CA ASN A 1127 -27.69 -41.37 -7.65
C ASN A 1127 -27.65 -42.65 -8.48
N ARG A 1128 -26.84 -42.66 -9.55
CA ARG A 1128 -26.48 -43.83 -10.35
C ARG A 1128 -24.99 -43.78 -10.68
#